data_AF-A0A928LZ86-F1
#
_entry.id   AF-A0A928LZ86-F1
#
_cell.length_a   1.000
_cell.length_b   1.000
_cell.length_c   1.000
_cell.angle_alpha   90.00
_cell.angle_beta   90.00
_cell.angle_gamma   90.00
#
_symmetry.space_group_name_H-M   'P 1'
#
loop_
_entity.id
_entity.type
_entity.pdbx_description
1 polymer ?
#
loop_
_entity_poly.entity_id
_entity_poly.type
_entity_poly.pdbx_seq_one_letter_code
_entity_poly.pdbx_strand_id
1 'polypeptide(L)'
;MRTFATESGKRVLRRLAWLLCLSLIIGLLPMGILSAPAQANAVSDSNGFYAYMNQNSVGQKLYFTGAMSGYYLATSENVADAVVMYKEEAANGFKLYFMNGSTKTYINLTDRGSGKAGVELSTSNAAVFTMDAELDIMVTEVAGNLFWLGTYGTYKTFSASSISYINASKKDVSQFPMYLEAVEAEEEPSETPSETPSETPSETPSETPSEPAVEANGFYAYMNQNSVGQKLYFTGAMSGYYLATSENVADAVVMYKEEAANGFKLYFMNGSTKTYINLTDRGSGKANVELSTSNAAVFTMDAELDIMVTEVAGNLFWLGTYGTYKTFSASSISYINASKKDVSQFPMYLEAVEAEEEPSETPSETPSETPSEPVEGNSTVNVVIGDYAVANGWENSNPYLSLVMNDVISVAVSGGQNTGKYYTNGNNWRIYQSEDPSVVISAAEGTIVSVKITYASQNTGCLTLNGANVASDEVVNVNAASVTFSVGNTGDATNGQARITAIEVVYSADAAGEQPSETPSETPSETPSETPSETPSETPSETPSETPSEPVEGNSTVNVVIGDYAAANGWENSNPYLSLVMNDVISVAVSGGQNTGKYYTNGNNWRIYQSEDPSVVISAAEGTIVSVKITYASQNTGCLTLNGANVASDEVVNVNAASVTFSVGNTGDATNGQARITAIEVVYSADAAGEQPSETPSETPSETPSETPSETPSETPSETPSETPSEPAVEGDGFYAYMNQNALGKKLYFSGVMDGYYLGTTENTAEAAVLYKEEVTGGFKLYFLNDGVKTYINLTDRGNGKAGVELSTSNAAVFTMNTELNVMVSEVAGNLFWLGTYSEYKTFSASSISYISGDNASKIDGSQFPMRLEAVEAGEQPSETPSETPSETPSETPSETPSETPSETPSEEPEVEIQLVTKPVADAPYLAGLVQKGLNKTLYFAGAMDGNFLATTEDPEAAVELKLEAVNGGYYLYFVKDGVKTYINYEAYTKSNGKMGCSLSLTTEAPEVAMTYNSDWNTMVVTFGEEAFVLGTYGTYNTISASSTYYITGDKAAEIDVSQYLLRFYAETVVGGNTGTGDDFALIPVLGVMATVTVLAVLVICKRKHF
;
A
#
# COMPACT_ATOMS: atom_id res chain seq x y z
N MET A 1 70.42 -33.56 -10.05
CA MET A 1 71.08 -32.26 -9.85
C MET A 1 70.37 -31.26 -10.75
N ARG A 2 69.58 -30.36 -10.15
CA ARG A 2 69.91 -28.91 -10.04
C ARG A 2 69.65 -28.17 -11.36
N THR A 3 68.95 -27.06 -11.48
CA THR A 3 68.09 -26.20 -10.64
C THR A 3 67.67 -25.05 -11.58
N PHE A 4 66.49 -24.45 -11.37
CA PHE A 4 66.10 -23.08 -11.78
C PHE A 4 66.21 -22.62 -13.26
N ALA A 5 65.06 -22.34 -13.89
CA ALA A 5 64.70 -20.99 -14.39
C ALA A 5 63.31 -20.97 -15.11
N THR A 6 62.31 -20.46 -14.38
CA THR A 6 61.11 -19.68 -14.77
C THR A 6 60.12 -20.13 -15.88
N GLU A 7 58.82 -20.12 -15.53
CA GLU A 7 57.65 -20.46 -16.38
C GLU A 7 57.34 -19.51 -17.55
N SER A 8 58.00 -18.35 -17.65
CA SER A 8 57.79 -17.37 -18.73
C SER A 8 58.27 -17.85 -20.11
N GLY A 9 59.14 -18.86 -20.19
CA GLY A 9 59.70 -19.36 -21.45
C GLY A 9 58.85 -20.41 -22.20
N LYS A 10 57.84 -21.03 -21.56
CA LYS A 10 57.06 -22.12 -22.17
C LYS A 10 55.82 -21.65 -22.94
N ARG A 11 55.31 -20.45 -22.68
CA ARG A 11 54.12 -19.89 -23.38
C ARG A 11 54.43 -19.27 -24.74
N VAL A 12 55.66 -18.78 -24.96
CA VAL A 12 56.08 -18.19 -26.26
C VAL A 12 56.29 -19.24 -27.35
N LEU A 13 56.73 -20.46 -26.99
CA LEU A 13 56.98 -21.54 -27.97
C LEU A 13 55.70 -22.18 -28.53
N ARG A 14 54.55 -22.10 -27.84
CA ARG A 14 53.27 -22.62 -28.37
C ARG A 14 52.57 -21.65 -29.31
N ARG A 15 52.77 -20.33 -29.16
CA ARG A 15 52.17 -19.31 -30.04
C ARG A 15 52.85 -19.21 -31.42
N LEU A 16 54.14 -19.53 -31.53
CA LEU A 16 54.84 -19.58 -32.82
C LEU A 16 54.46 -20.80 -33.69
N ALA A 17 54.02 -21.90 -33.08
CA ALA A 17 53.64 -23.12 -33.81
C ALA A 17 52.26 -23.03 -34.48
N TRP A 18 51.37 -22.14 -34.03
CA TRP A 18 50.02 -21.99 -34.58
C TRP A 18 49.97 -20.98 -35.75
N LEU A 19 50.77 -19.91 -35.69
CA LEU A 19 50.92 -18.90 -36.76
C LEU A 19 51.59 -19.44 -38.04
N LEU A 20 52.35 -20.53 -37.95
CA LEU A 20 53.02 -21.19 -39.08
C LEU A 20 52.12 -22.17 -39.85
N CYS A 21 50.96 -22.56 -39.33
CA CYS A 21 50.05 -23.50 -40.00
C CYS A 21 48.99 -22.84 -40.89
N LEU A 22 48.65 -21.56 -40.69
CA LEU A 22 47.59 -20.90 -41.48
C LEU A 22 48.12 -20.15 -42.71
N SER A 23 49.43 -19.94 -42.80
CA SER A 23 50.10 -19.19 -43.88
C SER A 23 50.51 -20.06 -45.09
N LEU A 24 50.09 -21.33 -45.15
CA LEU A 24 50.55 -22.30 -46.16
C LEU A 24 49.47 -22.83 -47.11
N ILE A 25 48.25 -22.25 -47.12
CA ILE A 25 47.24 -22.54 -48.14
C ILE A 25 46.65 -21.24 -48.71
N ILE A 26 47.53 -20.36 -49.16
CA ILE A 26 47.25 -19.46 -50.28
C ILE A 26 48.33 -19.72 -51.32
N GLY A 27 47.93 -20.28 -52.46
CA GLY A 27 48.83 -20.44 -53.58
C GLY A 27 48.12 -21.08 -54.77
N LEU A 28 47.59 -20.25 -55.66
CA LEU A 28 47.80 -20.29 -57.13
C LEU A 28 46.82 -19.35 -57.88
N LEU A 29 47.24 -18.08 -58.06
CA LEU A 29 47.40 -17.30 -59.34
C LEU A 29 46.26 -17.26 -60.42
N PRO A 30 46.28 -16.33 -61.44
CA PRO A 30 45.90 -14.90 -61.38
C PRO A 30 45.09 -14.35 -62.62
N MET A 31 44.57 -13.11 -62.50
CA MET A 31 44.36 -12.03 -63.51
C MET A 31 43.58 -12.22 -64.85
N GLY A 32 42.56 -11.37 -65.09
CA GLY A 32 42.04 -11.06 -66.43
C GLY A 32 40.69 -10.32 -66.59
N ILE A 33 40.64 -9.05 -66.16
CA ILE A 33 39.80 -7.86 -66.49
C ILE A 33 38.63 -7.88 -67.56
N LEU A 34 37.51 -7.19 -67.19
CA LEU A 34 36.42 -6.45 -67.92
C LEU A 34 35.23 -7.20 -68.57
N SER A 35 34.02 -7.09 -67.98
CA SER A 35 32.95 -6.10 -68.31
C SER A 35 31.64 -6.34 -67.51
N ALA A 36 30.94 -5.25 -67.13
CA ALA A 36 29.76 -5.17 -66.23
C ALA A 36 28.40 -5.44 -66.94
N PRO A 37 27.20 -5.24 -66.35
CA PRO A 37 26.79 -5.00 -64.93
C PRO A 37 25.58 -5.86 -64.45
N ALA A 38 25.30 -5.93 -63.14
CA ALA A 38 23.92 -6.10 -62.63
C ALA A 38 23.83 -5.74 -61.12
N GLN A 39 22.73 -5.06 -60.81
CA GLN A 39 22.20 -4.52 -59.56
C GLN A 39 22.65 -5.12 -58.22
N ALA A 40 22.94 -4.21 -57.28
CA ALA A 40 23.00 -4.50 -55.85
C ALA A 40 21.58 -4.71 -55.31
N ASN A 41 21.26 -5.95 -54.92
CA ASN A 41 20.18 -6.23 -53.98
C ASN A 41 20.75 -6.08 -52.56
N ALA A 42 20.17 -5.18 -51.77
CA ALA A 42 20.35 -5.15 -50.32
C ALA A 42 19.61 -6.36 -49.74
N VAL A 43 20.32 -7.20 -48.98
CA VAL A 43 19.73 -8.28 -48.18
C VAL A 43 19.34 -7.69 -46.82
N SER A 44 18.13 -8.01 -46.37
CA SER A 44 17.50 -7.62 -45.11
C SER A 44 17.99 -8.49 -43.94
N ASP A 45 18.56 -7.88 -42.90
CA ASP A 45 18.69 -8.50 -41.57
C ASP A 45 17.41 -8.17 -40.77
N SER A 46 16.41 -9.05 -40.85
CA SER A 46 15.05 -8.84 -40.34
C SER A 46 14.84 -9.20 -38.87
N ASN A 47 15.88 -9.59 -38.12
CA ASN A 47 15.72 -10.05 -36.74
C ASN A 47 16.11 -8.92 -35.78
N GLY A 48 15.10 -8.31 -35.15
CA GLY A 48 15.27 -7.34 -34.08
C GLY A 48 15.82 -8.00 -32.81
N PHE A 49 16.45 -7.19 -31.95
CA PHE A 49 16.98 -7.62 -30.66
C PHE A 49 16.57 -6.64 -29.56
N TYR A 50 16.32 -7.12 -28.35
CA TYR A 50 16.34 -6.28 -27.15
C TYR A 50 17.75 -6.25 -26.55
N ALA A 51 18.26 -5.05 -26.27
CA ALA A 51 19.51 -4.88 -25.55
C ALA A 51 19.26 -4.78 -24.05
N TYR A 52 19.91 -5.63 -23.25
CA TYR A 52 19.63 -5.74 -21.80
C TYR A 52 20.87 -6.03 -20.96
N MET A 53 20.78 -5.89 -19.64
CA MET A 53 21.77 -6.36 -18.65
C MET A 53 21.07 -7.03 -17.47
N ASN A 54 21.69 -8.07 -16.92
CA ASN A 54 21.18 -8.80 -15.76
C ASN A 54 22.02 -8.46 -14.52
N GLN A 55 21.42 -7.81 -13.51
CA GLN A 55 22.03 -7.54 -12.21
C GLN A 55 21.62 -8.61 -11.19
N ASN A 56 22.13 -9.83 -11.38
CA ASN A 56 21.76 -11.00 -10.57
C ASN A 56 21.91 -10.80 -9.06
N SER A 57 22.81 -9.91 -8.61
CA SER A 57 23.00 -9.58 -7.19
C SER A 57 21.82 -8.84 -6.55
N VAL A 58 20.93 -8.26 -7.34
CA VAL A 58 19.72 -7.53 -6.90
C VAL A 58 18.46 -7.95 -7.68
N GLY A 59 18.52 -9.06 -8.42
CA GLY A 59 17.36 -9.62 -9.11
C GLY A 59 16.80 -8.82 -10.31
N GLN A 60 17.52 -7.82 -10.82
CA GLN A 60 16.99 -6.93 -11.87
C GLN A 60 17.48 -7.30 -13.27
N LYS A 61 16.58 -7.27 -14.26
CA LYS A 61 16.89 -7.31 -15.70
C LYS A 61 16.47 -5.98 -16.32
N LEU A 62 17.43 -5.27 -16.92
CA LEU A 62 17.25 -3.89 -17.39
C LEU A 62 17.46 -3.79 -18.90
N TYR A 63 16.46 -3.27 -19.61
CA TYR A 63 16.43 -3.13 -21.07
C TYR A 63 16.72 -1.68 -21.51
N PHE A 64 17.41 -1.50 -22.64
CA PHE A 64 17.68 -0.18 -23.21
C PHE A 64 16.42 0.44 -23.83
N THR A 65 16.08 1.68 -23.42
CA THR A 65 14.83 2.35 -23.84
C THR A 65 14.95 3.22 -25.09
N GLY A 66 16.13 3.30 -25.71
CA GLY A 66 16.36 4.20 -26.85
C GLY A 66 16.66 5.66 -26.45
N ALA A 67 16.64 6.00 -25.17
CA ALA A 67 16.91 7.35 -24.67
C ALA A 67 18.25 7.50 -23.93
N MET A 68 18.71 8.75 -23.77
CA MET A 68 19.84 9.09 -22.90
C MET A 68 19.34 9.45 -21.49
N SER A 69 20.00 8.95 -20.44
CA SER A 69 19.84 9.41 -19.05
C SER A 69 21.10 10.18 -18.64
N GLY A 70 21.06 11.50 -18.78
CA GLY A 70 22.22 12.38 -18.61
C GLY A 70 23.36 12.01 -19.58
N TYR A 71 24.44 11.43 -19.04
CA TYR A 71 25.63 11.03 -19.81
C TYR A 71 25.68 9.53 -20.15
N TYR A 72 24.63 8.78 -19.84
CA TYR A 72 24.51 7.33 -19.93
C TYR A 72 23.29 6.94 -20.79
N LEU A 73 23.17 5.69 -21.21
CA LEU A 73 21.95 5.23 -21.88
C LEU A 73 20.91 4.83 -20.81
N ALA A 74 19.66 5.26 -21.01
CA ALA A 74 18.55 4.97 -20.11
C ALA A 74 18.12 3.50 -20.21
N THR A 75 17.68 2.94 -19.09
CA THR A 75 17.16 1.56 -19.03
C THR A 75 15.87 1.47 -18.24
N SER A 76 15.03 0.48 -18.55
CA SER A 76 13.79 0.13 -17.84
C SER A 76 13.79 -1.35 -17.46
N GLU A 77 13.09 -1.72 -16.39
CA GLU A 77 12.84 -3.12 -16.03
C GLU A 77 11.71 -3.71 -16.89
N ASN A 78 10.87 -2.85 -17.49
CA ASN A 78 9.80 -3.24 -18.39
C ASN A 78 10.33 -3.42 -19.83
N VAL A 79 10.09 -4.59 -20.43
CA VAL A 79 10.48 -4.89 -21.82
C VAL A 79 9.65 -4.10 -22.84
N ALA A 80 8.45 -3.63 -22.49
CA ALA A 80 7.63 -2.81 -23.38
C ALA A 80 8.24 -1.43 -23.67
N ASP A 81 9.00 -0.89 -22.70
CA ASP A 81 9.76 0.35 -22.88
C ASP A 81 11.03 0.14 -23.71
N ALA A 82 11.42 -1.11 -23.97
CA ALA A 82 12.65 -1.44 -24.65
C ALA A 82 12.53 -1.13 -26.15
N VAL A 83 13.54 -0.43 -26.68
CA VAL A 83 13.58 -0.21 -28.12
C VAL A 83 14.12 -1.44 -28.84
N VAL A 84 13.51 -1.79 -29.98
CA VAL A 84 14.02 -2.86 -30.83
C VAL A 84 15.30 -2.40 -31.53
N MET A 85 16.39 -3.08 -31.22
CA MET A 85 17.72 -2.85 -31.78
C MET A 85 17.99 -3.77 -32.97
N TYR A 86 18.82 -3.30 -33.88
CA TYR A 86 19.24 -4.00 -35.08
C TYR A 86 20.76 -3.95 -35.20
N LYS A 87 21.30 -4.93 -35.90
CA LYS A 87 22.72 -5.01 -36.24
C LYS A 87 22.90 -4.58 -37.70
N GLU A 88 23.92 -3.77 -37.96
CA GLU A 88 24.37 -3.46 -39.32
C GLU A 88 25.80 -3.99 -39.47
N GLU A 89 26.02 -4.87 -40.45
CA GLU A 89 27.35 -5.40 -40.73
C GLU A 89 28.36 -4.27 -41.03
N ALA A 90 29.55 -4.38 -40.42
CA ALA A 90 30.66 -3.47 -40.65
C ALA A 90 31.96 -4.27 -40.85
N ALA A 91 32.95 -3.63 -41.47
CA ALA A 91 34.27 -4.26 -41.61
C ALA A 91 34.85 -4.58 -40.22
N ASN A 92 34.99 -5.87 -39.91
CA ASN A 92 35.48 -6.40 -38.64
C ASN A 92 34.51 -6.26 -37.44
N GLY A 93 33.20 -6.24 -37.64
CA GLY A 93 32.24 -6.22 -36.53
C GLY A 93 30.81 -5.87 -36.97
N PHE A 94 30.03 -5.30 -36.05
CA PHE A 94 28.68 -4.80 -36.34
C PHE A 94 28.44 -3.46 -35.64
N LYS A 95 27.61 -2.62 -36.24
CA LYS A 95 27.07 -1.42 -35.58
C LYS A 95 25.72 -1.75 -34.96
N LEU A 96 25.43 -1.13 -33.83
CA LEU A 96 24.14 -1.24 -33.16
C LEU A 96 23.31 0.01 -33.42
N TYR A 97 22.07 -0.17 -33.87
CA TYR A 97 21.14 0.93 -34.10
C TYR A 97 19.71 0.56 -33.73
N PHE A 98 18.87 1.55 -33.50
CA PHE A 98 17.41 1.41 -33.46
C PHE A 98 16.77 2.43 -34.40
N MET A 99 15.49 2.23 -34.70
CA MET A 99 14.70 3.17 -35.51
C MET A 99 14.04 4.20 -34.60
N ASN A 100 14.28 5.49 -34.85
CA ASN A 100 13.51 6.58 -34.28
C ASN A 100 12.68 7.22 -35.41
N GLY A 101 11.40 6.85 -35.48
CA GLY A 101 10.58 7.03 -36.67
C GLY A 101 11.21 6.32 -37.88
N SER A 102 11.45 7.05 -38.97
CA SER A 102 12.11 6.52 -40.18
C SER A 102 13.64 6.64 -40.17
N THR A 103 14.24 7.15 -39.09
CA THR A 103 15.69 7.44 -39.02
C THR A 103 16.42 6.42 -38.17
N LYS A 104 17.55 5.89 -38.68
CA LYS A 104 18.46 5.06 -37.89
C LYS A 104 19.21 5.91 -36.87
N THR A 105 19.14 5.51 -35.60
CA THR A 105 19.93 6.09 -34.51
C THR A 105 20.90 5.04 -33.99
N TYR A 106 22.19 5.32 -34.08
CA TYR A 106 23.27 4.41 -33.71
C TYR A 106 23.77 4.67 -32.29
N ILE A 107 24.22 3.61 -31.63
CA ILE A 107 25.02 3.71 -30.41
C ILE A 107 26.47 3.97 -30.79
N ASN A 108 27.04 5.04 -30.26
CA ASN A 108 28.43 5.39 -30.45
C ASN A 108 29.14 5.65 -29.11
N LEU A 109 30.47 5.52 -29.11
CA LEU A 109 31.30 5.83 -27.95
C LEU A 109 32.25 6.98 -28.27
N THR A 110 32.38 7.92 -27.34
CA THR A 110 33.25 9.10 -27.46
C THR A 110 34.40 9.05 -26.47
N ASP A 111 35.60 9.43 -26.92
CA ASP A 111 36.75 9.60 -26.03
C ASP A 111 36.52 10.80 -25.10
N ARG A 112 36.53 10.57 -23.78
CA ARG A 112 36.44 11.63 -22.76
C ARG A 112 37.80 12.01 -22.18
N GLY A 113 38.88 11.47 -22.74
CA GLY A 113 40.25 11.64 -22.25
C GLY A 113 40.55 10.80 -21.00
N SER A 114 41.83 10.69 -20.66
CA SER A 114 42.32 9.91 -19.50
C SER A 114 41.92 8.43 -19.51
N GLY A 115 41.73 7.83 -20.69
CA GLY A 115 41.36 6.42 -20.82
C GLY A 115 39.91 6.10 -20.44
N LYS A 116 39.01 7.08 -20.55
CA LYS A 116 37.56 6.93 -20.33
C LYS A 116 36.79 7.14 -21.63
N ALA A 117 35.74 6.37 -21.82
CA ALA A 117 34.79 6.55 -22.92
C ALA A 117 33.42 6.99 -22.36
N GLY A 118 32.69 7.80 -23.13
CA GLY A 118 31.28 8.08 -22.93
C GLY A 118 30.44 7.35 -23.97
N VAL A 119 29.13 7.30 -23.73
CA VAL A 119 28.13 6.83 -24.70
C VAL A 119 27.40 8.02 -25.31
N GLU A 120 27.00 7.89 -26.56
CA GLU A 120 26.15 8.86 -27.26
C GLU A 120 25.25 8.15 -28.28
N LEU A 121 24.11 8.78 -28.57
CA LEU A 121 23.22 8.37 -29.66
C LEU A 121 23.40 9.33 -30.83
N SER A 122 23.62 8.79 -32.04
CA SER A 122 23.93 9.60 -33.21
C SER A 122 23.30 9.03 -34.48
N THR A 123 22.87 9.91 -35.39
CA THR A 123 22.29 9.53 -36.68
C THR A 123 23.32 9.35 -37.79
N SER A 124 24.59 9.68 -37.52
CA SER A 124 25.67 9.68 -38.54
C SER A 124 26.98 9.04 -38.08
N ASN A 125 27.21 8.94 -36.77
CA ASN A 125 28.41 8.34 -36.19
C ASN A 125 28.05 7.03 -35.48
N ALA A 126 28.81 5.97 -35.70
CA ALA A 126 28.49 4.64 -35.17
C ALA A 126 29.75 3.90 -34.76
N ALA A 127 29.75 3.36 -33.53
CA ALA A 127 30.82 2.47 -33.07
C ALA A 127 30.67 1.10 -33.74
N VAL A 128 31.81 0.46 -34.02
CA VAL A 128 31.84 -0.91 -34.55
C VAL A 128 32.21 -1.85 -33.41
N PHE A 129 31.23 -2.65 -32.97
CA PHE A 129 31.38 -3.61 -31.91
C PHE A 129 31.88 -4.96 -32.43
N THR A 130 32.71 -5.60 -31.62
CA THR A 130 33.24 -6.96 -31.81
C THR A 130 32.96 -7.79 -30.57
N MET A 131 32.86 -9.11 -30.71
CA MET A 131 32.74 -10.00 -29.55
C MET A 131 34.12 -10.35 -29.01
N ASP A 132 34.33 -10.12 -27.71
CA ASP A 132 35.44 -10.69 -26.99
C ASP A 132 35.15 -12.18 -26.72
N ALA A 133 35.93 -13.07 -27.33
CA ALA A 133 35.68 -14.51 -27.28
C ALA A 133 36.00 -15.16 -25.92
N GLU A 134 36.73 -14.49 -25.03
CA GLU A 134 37.07 -15.04 -23.70
C GLU A 134 36.01 -14.68 -22.66
N LEU A 135 35.48 -13.45 -22.73
CA LEU A 135 34.47 -12.96 -21.81
C LEU A 135 33.05 -13.06 -22.35
N ASP A 136 32.86 -13.33 -23.65
CA ASP A 136 31.55 -13.36 -24.33
C ASP A 136 30.75 -12.08 -24.06
N ILE A 137 31.36 -10.94 -24.41
CA ILE A 137 30.80 -9.59 -24.28
C ILE A 137 31.15 -8.76 -25.51
N MET A 138 30.32 -7.75 -25.81
CA MET A 138 30.58 -6.80 -26.88
C MET A 138 31.59 -5.73 -26.47
N VAL A 139 32.58 -5.48 -27.31
CA VAL A 139 33.64 -4.48 -27.10
C VAL A 139 33.91 -3.66 -28.35
N THR A 140 34.32 -2.41 -28.17
CA THR A 140 34.78 -1.51 -29.24
C THR A 140 36.05 -0.77 -28.82
N GLU A 141 36.88 -0.40 -29.79
CA GLU A 141 38.09 0.40 -29.56
C GLU A 141 37.77 1.89 -29.61
N VAL A 142 38.16 2.63 -28.57
CA VAL A 142 38.09 4.09 -28.50
C VAL A 142 39.46 4.61 -28.09
N ALA A 143 40.07 5.45 -28.93
CA ALA A 143 41.39 6.05 -28.71
C ALA A 143 42.49 5.02 -28.30
N GLY A 144 42.50 3.83 -28.92
CA GLY A 144 43.49 2.78 -28.66
C GLY A 144 43.19 1.87 -27.47
N ASN A 145 42.04 2.01 -26.81
CA ASN A 145 41.64 1.18 -25.66
C ASN A 145 40.31 0.48 -25.92
N LEU A 146 40.15 -0.75 -25.41
CA LEU A 146 38.90 -1.51 -25.53
C LEU A 146 37.93 -1.17 -24.39
N PHE A 147 36.68 -0.93 -24.77
CA PHE A 147 35.56 -0.64 -23.86
C PHE A 147 34.39 -1.59 -24.13
N TRP A 148 33.67 -1.96 -23.08
CA TRP A 148 32.40 -2.70 -23.12
C TRP A 148 31.25 -1.79 -22.67
N LEU A 149 30.03 -2.13 -23.08
CA LEU A 149 28.81 -1.46 -22.64
C LEU A 149 28.17 -2.24 -21.49
N GLY A 150 27.75 -1.54 -20.44
CA GLY A 150 27.18 -2.17 -19.25
C GLY A 150 27.26 -1.28 -18.02
N THR A 151 27.12 -1.89 -16.85
CA THR A 151 27.13 -1.19 -15.55
C THR A 151 27.91 -1.95 -14.49
N TYR A 152 28.08 -1.36 -13.31
CA TYR A 152 28.68 -2.01 -12.14
C TYR A 152 27.82 -1.78 -10.90
N GLY A 153 27.90 -2.69 -9.92
CA GLY A 153 27.09 -2.59 -8.71
C GLY A 153 25.60 -2.50 -9.02
N THR A 154 24.90 -1.53 -8.41
CA THR A 154 23.44 -1.38 -8.51
C THR A 154 22.99 -0.21 -9.40
N TYR A 155 23.88 0.31 -10.26
CA TYR A 155 23.51 1.43 -11.15
C TYR A 155 22.63 0.97 -12.31
N LYS A 156 21.50 1.66 -12.53
CA LYS A 156 20.47 1.34 -13.52
C LYS A 156 20.61 2.06 -14.87
N THR A 157 21.82 2.20 -15.41
CA THR A 157 22.04 2.81 -16.76
C THR A 157 23.19 2.13 -17.48
N PHE A 158 23.18 2.11 -18.82
CA PHE A 158 24.34 1.64 -19.57
C PHE A 158 25.41 2.72 -19.68
N SER A 159 26.63 2.35 -19.34
CA SER A 159 27.85 3.15 -19.49
C SER A 159 28.87 2.43 -20.36
N ALA A 160 29.87 3.17 -20.83
CA ALA A 160 31.06 2.60 -21.46
C ALA A 160 32.18 2.46 -20.43
N SER A 161 32.62 1.23 -20.18
CA SER A 161 33.65 0.92 -19.18
C SER A 161 34.84 0.22 -19.82
N SER A 162 36.05 0.47 -19.30
CA SER A 162 37.25 -0.20 -19.83
C SER A 162 37.15 -1.70 -19.59
N ILE A 163 37.59 -2.49 -20.59
CA ILE A 163 37.65 -3.96 -20.48
C ILE A 163 38.48 -4.43 -19.28
N SER A 164 39.41 -3.60 -18.78
CA SER A 164 40.22 -3.91 -17.60
C SER A 164 39.43 -4.05 -16.28
N TYR A 165 38.20 -3.53 -16.22
CA TYR A 165 37.35 -3.62 -15.02
C TYR A 165 36.55 -4.92 -14.93
N ILE A 166 36.39 -5.63 -16.04
CA ILE A 166 35.62 -6.87 -16.13
C ILE A 166 36.55 -8.06 -16.40
N ASN A 167 36.23 -9.18 -15.75
CA ASN A 167 36.87 -10.48 -15.98
C ASN A 167 35.86 -11.58 -15.62
N ALA A 168 36.19 -12.83 -15.90
CA ALA A 168 35.28 -13.97 -15.66
C ALA A 168 34.75 -14.08 -14.21
N SER A 169 35.50 -13.62 -13.20
CA SER A 169 35.04 -13.66 -11.80
C SER A 169 34.13 -12.48 -11.39
N LYS A 170 34.08 -11.43 -12.21
CA LYS A 170 33.30 -10.21 -11.94
C LYS A 170 32.08 -10.04 -12.85
N LYS A 171 32.13 -10.63 -14.05
CA LYS A 171 31.05 -10.67 -15.03
C LYS A 171 29.80 -11.27 -14.37
N ASP A 172 28.66 -10.59 -14.50
CA ASP A 172 27.34 -10.94 -13.94
C ASP A 172 27.28 -11.08 -12.41
N VAL A 173 28.31 -10.61 -11.70
CA VAL A 173 28.40 -10.60 -10.23
C VAL A 173 28.53 -9.18 -9.68
N SER A 174 29.45 -8.39 -10.25
CA SER A 174 29.66 -6.99 -9.86
C SER A 174 29.84 -6.05 -11.06
N GLN A 175 29.99 -6.62 -12.25
CA GLN A 175 30.07 -5.94 -13.55
C GLN A 175 29.06 -6.63 -14.47
N PHE A 176 28.12 -5.87 -15.02
CA PHE A 176 26.94 -6.39 -15.70
C PHE A 176 26.94 -5.89 -17.15
N PRO A 177 27.47 -6.67 -18.10
CA PRO A 177 27.59 -6.28 -19.50
C PRO A 177 26.24 -6.29 -20.22
N MET A 178 26.19 -5.55 -21.33
CA MET A 178 25.07 -5.55 -22.26
C MET A 178 25.04 -6.84 -23.09
N TYR A 179 23.88 -7.47 -23.11
CA TYR A 179 23.51 -8.62 -23.94
C TYR A 179 22.45 -8.24 -24.96
N LEU A 180 22.30 -9.08 -25.99
CA LEU A 180 21.27 -8.94 -27.02
C LEU A 180 20.42 -10.21 -27.03
N GLU A 181 19.12 -10.05 -26.83
CA GLU A 181 18.10 -11.10 -26.90
C GLU A 181 17.30 -10.95 -28.19
N ALA A 182 17.05 -12.03 -28.94
CA ALA A 182 16.28 -11.94 -30.18
C ALA A 182 14.80 -11.65 -29.87
N VAL A 183 14.18 -10.78 -30.65
CA VAL A 183 12.73 -10.61 -30.64
C VAL A 183 12.14 -11.77 -31.44
N GLU A 184 11.31 -12.61 -30.81
CA GLU A 184 10.65 -13.71 -31.49
C GLU A 184 9.69 -13.16 -32.57
N ALA A 185 9.85 -13.62 -33.81
CA ALA A 185 9.05 -13.17 -34.94
C ALA A 185 7.77 -14.00 -35.02
N GLU A 186 6.60 -13.37 -34.99
CA GLU A 186 5.38 -14.00 -35.45
C GLU A 186 5.45 -14.20 -36.97
N GLU A 187 5.20 -15.43 -37.44
CA GLU A 187 5.25 -15.78 -38.86
C GLU A 187 4.03 -15.20 -39.60
N GLU A 188 4.23 -14.12 -40.36
CA GLU A 188 3.26 -13.63 -41.34
C GLU A 188 3.54 -14.20 -42.74
N PRO A 189 2.51 -14.64 -43.51
CA PRO A 189 2.70 -15.25 -44.82
C PRO A 189 2.96 -14.22 -45.92
N SER A 190 3.89 -14.57 -46.81
CA SER A 190 4.34 -13.77 -47.94
C SER A 190 3.27 -13.56 -49.02
N GLU A 191 3.13 -12.33 -49.53
CA GLU A 191 2.79 -12.10 -50.94
C GLU A 191 3.62 -10.96 -51.56
N THR A 192 4.05 -11.21 -52.79
CA THR A 192 5.07 -10.49 -53.57
C THR A 192 4.55 -9.24 -54.31
N PRO A 193 5.42 -8.26 -54.64
CA PRO A 193 5.03 -6.96 -55.19
C PRO A 193 5.14 -6.85 -56.72
N SER A 194 4.41 -5.90 -57.34
CA SER A 194 4.63 -5.47 -58.74
C SER A 194 4.23 -4.01 -59.01
N GLU A 195 5.26 -3.18 -59.20
CA GLU A 195 5.43 -2.06 -60.16
C GLU A 195 4.68 -0.70 -60.06
N THR A 196 5.48 0.34 -59.75
CA THR A 196 5.47 1.77 -60.19
C THR A 196 5.58 1.97 -61.73
N PRO A 197 5.53 3.21 -62.34
CA PRO A 197 5.14 4.57 -61.86
C PRO A 197 4.32 5.46 -62.86
N SER A 198 3.75 6.56 -62.34
CA SER A 198 3.62 7.93 -62.92
C SER A 198 3.03 8.17 -64.33
N GLU A 199 1.87 8.87 -64.41
CA GLU A 199 1.64 10.04 -65.30
C GLU A 199 0.54 10.99 -64.73
N THR A 200 0.81 12.30 -64.72
CA THR A 200 -0.14 13.46 -64.70
C THR A 200 -0.13 14.05 -66.14
N PRO A 201 -1.12 14.82 -66.69
CA PRO A 201 -2.01 15.82 -66.04
C PRO A 201 -3.43 16.07 -66.67
N SER A 202 -4.15 17.09 -66.13
CA SER A 202 -5.35 17.82 -66.66
C SER A 202 -6.72 17.08 -66.58
N GLU A 203 -7.86 17.67 -66.22
CA GLU A 203 -8.31 19.07 -66.10
C GLU A 203 -9.66 19.13 -65.30
N THR A 204 -9.86 20.19 -64.50
CA THR A 204 -11.08 20.84 -63.90
C THR A 204 -12.49 20.24 -64.15
N PRO A 205 -13.50 20.31 -63.22
CA PRO A 205 -13.97 21.59 -62.65
C PRO A 205 -14.72 21.60 -61.28
N SER A 206 -14.98 22.84 -60.82
CA SER A 206 -16.18 23.30 -60.10
C SER A 206 -16.26 23.14 -58.58
N GLU A 207 -16.20 24.29 -57.92
CA GLU A 207 -16.39 24.52 -56.49
C GLU A 207 -17.80 24.17 -56.00
N THR A 208 -17.85 23.53 -54.84
CA THR A 208 -18.85 23.75 -53.79
C THR A 208 -18.06 23.66 -52.49
N PRO A 209 -18.15 24.63 -51.56
CA PRO A 209 -17.23 24.70 -50.42
C PRO A 209 -17.54 23.56 -49.45
N SER A 210 -16.72 22.52 -49.47
CA SER A 210 -16.66 21.51 -48.44
C SER A 210 -16.05 22.11 -47.18
N GLU A 211 -16.68 21.80 -46.06
CA GLU A 211 -16.25 21.95 -44.67
C GLU A 211 -14.72 21.77 -44.50
N PRO A 212 -14.05 22.61 -43.69
CA PRO A 212 -12.61 22.49 -43.51
C PRO A 212 -12.30 21.18 -42.76
N ALA A 213 -11.56 20.29 -43.42
CA ALA A 213 -10.95 19.13 -42.79
C ALA A 213 -10.09 19.60 -41.60
N VAL A 214 -10.47 19.17 -40.39
CA VAL A 214 -9.68 19.39 -39.18
C VAL A 214 -8.54 18.37 -39.17
N GLU A 215 -7.31 18.85 -39.00
CA GLU A 215 -6.11 18.01 -38.91
C GLU A 215 -6.19 17.07 -37.70
N ALA A 216 -5.81 15.81 -37.91
CA ALA A 216 -6.17 14.66 -37.08
C ALA A 216 -5.53 14.56 -35.69
N ASN A 217 -4.80 15.58 -35.21
CA ASN A 217 -4.09 15.51 -33.92
C ASN A 217 -4.42 16.74 -33.06
N GLY A 218 -5.45 16.63 -32.23
CA GLY A 218 -5.81 17.63 -31.22
C GLY A 218 -4.79 17.68 -30.07
N PHE A 219 -4.78 18.76 -29.31
CA PHE A 219 -3.92 18.94 -28.14
C PHE A 219 -4.70 19.53 -26.95
N TYR A 220 -4.39 19.11 -25.73
CA TYR A 220 -4.75 19.87 -24.52
C TYR A 220 -3.64 20.87 -24.18
N ALA A 221 -4.01 22.13 -23.94
CA ALA A 221 -3.08 23.14 -23.44
C ALA A 221 -3.10 23.17 -21.91
N TYR A 222 -1.94 23.01 -21.25
CA TYR A 222 -1.85 22.88 -19.80
C TYR A 222 -0.62 23.57 -19.18
N MET A 223 -0.57 23.70 -17.85
CA MET A 223 0.61 24.08 -17.06
C MET A 223 0.73 23.24 -15.80
N ASN A 224 1.96 22.92 -15.39
CA ASN A 224 2.26 22.18 -14.16
C ASN A 224 2.81 23.13 -13.08
N GLN A 225 2.11 23.30 -11.96
CA GLN A 225 2.57 24.04 -10.79
C GLN A 225 3.16 23.10 -9.74
N ASN A 226 4.32 22.51 -10.05
CA ASN A 226 4.96 21.48 -9.23
C ASN A 226 5.18 21.89 -7.77
N SER A 227 5.35 23.18 -7.47
CA SER A 227 5.52 23.68 -6.10
C SER A 227 4.27 23.58 -5.22
N VAL A 228 3.09 23.34 -5.81
CA VAL A 228 1.80 23.15 -5.10
C VAL A 228 1.03 21.90 -5.59
N GLY A 229 1.65 21.07 -6.44
CA GLY A 229 1.09 19.79 -6.90
C GLY A 229 -0.12 19.89 -7.83
N GLN A 230 -0.26 20.97 -8.62
CA GLN A 230 -1.43 21.17 -9.49
C GLN A 230 -1.08 21.11 -10.99
N LYS A 231 -1.90 20.42 -11.80
CA LYS A 231 -1.90 20.49 -13.28
C LYS A 231 -3.17 21.19 -13.73
N LEU A 232 -3.03 22.23 -14.56
CA LEU A 232 -4.13 23.13 -14.93
C LEU A 232 -4.29 23.22 -16.45
N TYR A 233 -5.47 22.91 -16.96
CA TYR A 233 -5.82 22.85 -18.38
C TYR A 233 -6.61 24.08 -18.84
N PHE A 234 -6.38 24.56 -20.06
CA PHE A 234 -7.11 25.68 -20.64
C PHE A 234 -8.55 25.28 -21.01
N THR A 235 -9.53 26.04 -20.49
CA THR A 235 -10.96 25.71 -20.64
C THR A 235 -11.65 26.35 -21.84
N GLY A 236 -10.90 27.04 -22.72
CA GLY A 236 -11.49 27.77 -23.85
C GLY A 236 -12.15 29.11 -23.48
N ALA A 237 -12.19 29.47 -22.20
CA ALA A 237 -12.83 30.68 -21.71
C ALA A 237 -11.82 31.75 -21.23
N MET A 238 -12.27 33.00 -21.15
CA MET A 238 -11.54 34.10 -20.52
C MET A 238 -11.93 34.22 -19.04
N SER A 239 -10.96 34.38 -18.14
CA SER A 239 -11.15 34.81 -16.75
C SER A 239 -10.60 36.23 -16.59
N GLY A 240 -11.49 37.22 -16.75
CA GLY A 240 -11.12 38.63 -16.80
C GLY A 240 -10.20 38.95 -17.99
N TYR A 241 -8.94 39.28 -17.72
CA TYR A 241 -7.92 39.57 -18.73
C TYR A 241 -6.98 38.38 -19.03
N TYR A 242 -7.29 37.21 -18.47
CA TYR A 242 -6.46 36.00 -18.52
C TYR A 242 -7.26 34.84 -19.15
N LEU A 243 -6.58 33.77 -19.59
CA LEU A 243 -7.26 32.55 -20.00
C LEU A 243 -7.62 31.73 -18.75
N ALA A 244 -8.86 31.26 -18.68
CA ALA A 244 -9.34 30.43 -17.60
C ALA A 244 -8.70 29.03 -17.65
N THR A 245 -8.47 28.44 -16.47
CA THR A 245 -7.96 27.07 -16.37
C THR A 245 -8.74 26.25 -15.36
N SER A 246 -8.72 24.92 -15.51
CA SER A 246 -9.34 23.94 -14.62
C SER A 246 -8.34 22.83 -14.27
N GLU A 247 -8.48 22.23 -13.10
CA GLU A 247 -7.72 21.03 -12.71
C GLU A 247 -8.34 19.77 -13.35
N ASN A 248 -9.56 19.85 -13.88
CA ASN A 248 -10.25 18.78 -14.58
C ASN A 248 -10.00 18.85 -16.10
N VAL A 249 -9.44 17.79 -16.69
CA VAL A 249 -9.19 17.69 -18.13
C VAL A 249 -10.49 17.70 -18.96
N ALA A 250 -11.63 17.27 -18.38
CA ALA A 250 -12.92 17.29 -19.07
C ALA A 250 -13.42 18.71 -19.37
N ASP A 251 -13.00 19.71 -18.59
CA ASP A 251 -13.30 21.12 -18.85
C ASP A 251 -12.36 21.72 -19.92
N ALA A 252 -11.33 20.99 -20.33
CA ALA A 252 -10.33 21.47 -21.27
C ALA A 252 -10.88 21.46 -22.70
N VAL A 253 -10.61 22.52 -23.45
CA VAL A 253 -10.89 22.51 -24.88
C VAL A 253 -9.77 21.84 -25.64
N VAL A 254 -10.13 21.06 -26.66
CA VAL A 254 -9.17 20.53 -27.63
C VAL A 254 -8.68 21.68 -28.51
N MET A 255 -7.38 21.94 -28.39
CA MET A 255 -6.64 22.92 -29.18
C MET A 255 -6.05 22.25 -30.42
N TYR A 256 -5.86 23.06 -31.45
CA TYR A 256 -5.29 22.66 -32.71
C TYR A 256 -4.21 23.67 -33.10
N LYS A 257 -3.24 23.19 -33.89
CA LYS A 257 -2.22 24.03 -34.50
C LYS A 257 -2.64 24.31 -35.93
N GLU A 258 -2.43 25.54 -36.38
CA GLU A 258 -2.53 25.90 -37.79
C GLU A 258 -1.17 26.42 -38.24
N GLU A 259 -0.59 25.79 -39.27
CA GLU A 259 0.71 26.21 -39.80
C GLU A 259 0.67 27.68 -40.25
N ALA A 260 1.71 28.42 -39.88
CA ALA A 260 1.91 29.80 -40.29
C ALA A 260 3.36 30.00 -40.74
N ALA A 261 3.60 31.06 -41.53
CA ALA A 261 4.95 31.40 -41.91
C ALA A 261 5.80 31.68 -40.66
N ASN A 262 6.80 30.83 -40.41
CA ASN A 262 7.70 30.86 -39.26
C ASN A 262 7.08 30.48 -37.92
N GLY A 263 6.06 29.63 -37.86
CA GLY A 263 5.50 29.15 -36.59
C GLY A 263 4.14 28.47 -36.75
N PHE A 264 3.34 28.51 -35.70
CA PHE A 264 1.96 27.99 -35.72
C PHE A 264 1.02 28.94 -34.97
N LYS A 265 -0.24 28.96 -35.38
CA LYS A 265 -1.31 29.61 -34.63
C LYS A 265 -2.00 28.56 -33.76
N LEU A 266 -2.43 28.96 -32.58
CA LEU A 266 -3.20 28.11 -31.67
C LEU A 266 -4.67 28.49 -31.74
N TYR A 267 -5.54 27.50 -31.95
CA TYR A 267 -6.98 27.70 -31.96
C TYR A 267 -7.72 26.52 -31.34
N PHE A 268 -8.95 26.74 -30.91
CA PHE A 268 -9.92 25.68 -30.60
C PHE A 268 -11.21 25.93 -31.37
N MET A 269 -12.03 24.90 -31.49
CA MET A 269 -13.34 25.01 -32.12
C MET A 269 -14.37 25.44 -31.08
N ASN A 270 -15.03 26.58 -31.31
CA ASN A 270 -16.20 27.00 -30.55
C ASN A 270 -17.44 26.84 -31.45
N GLY A 271 -18.12 25.71 -31.30
CA GLY A 271 -19.04 25.20 -32.32
C GLY A 271 -18.29 24.97 -33.64
N SER A 272 -18.81 25.50 -34.75
CA SER A 272 -18.17 25.40 -36.07
C SER A 272 -17.15 26.51 -36.36
N THR A 273 -16.82 27.37 -35.38
CA THR A 273 -15.97 28.54 -35.59
C THR A 273 -14.62 28.37 -34.91
N LYS A 274 -13.53 28.55 -35.67
CA LYS A 274 -12.17 28.63 -35.12
C LYS A 274 -12.04 29.87 -34.23
N THR A 275 -11.64 29.66 -32.99
CA THR A 275 -11.31 30.72 -32.03
C THR A 275 -9.82 30.63 -31.71
N TYR A 276 -9.07 31.66 -32.09
CA TYR A 276 -7.62 31.72 -31.94
C TYR A 276 -7.22 32.39 -30.62
N ILE A 277 -6.09 31.94 -30.08
CA ILE A 277 -5.38 32.66 -29.03
C ILE A 277 -4.55 33.76 -29.68
N ASN A 278 -4.76 34.99 -29.22
CA ASN A 278 -4.05 36.17 -29.68
C ASN A 278 -3.49 36.96 -28.50
N LEU A 279 -2.45 37.75 -28.76
CA LEU A 279 -1.90 38.68 -27.77
C LEU A 279 -2.01 40.12 -28.29
N THR A 280 -2.47 41.01 -27.43
CA THR A 280 -2.62 42.44 -27.73
C THR A 280 -1.69 43.28 -26.88
N ASP A 281 -1.03 44.26 -27.50
CA ASP A 281 -0.18 45.21 -26.80
C ASP A 281 -1.02 46.09 -25.87
N ARG A 282 -0.68 46.10 -24.58
CA ARG A 282 -1.30 46.98 -23.57
C ARG A 282 -0.46 48.22 -23.30
N GLY A 283 0.67 48.37 -23.99
CA GLY A 283 1.68 49.40 -23.76
C GLY A 283 2.58 49.08 -22.56
N SER A 284 3.71 49.79 -22.48
CA SER A 284 4.73 49.61 -21.43
C SER A 284 5.37 48.20 -21.39
N GLY A 285 5.47 47.53 -22.55
CA GLY A 285 6.09 46.20 -22.65
C GLY A 285 5.25 45.08 -22.01
N LYS A 286 3.92 45.23 -21.97
CA LYS A 286 2.98 44.22 -21.47
C LYS A 286 2.00 43.83 -22.56
N ALA A 287 1.64 42.56 -22.58
CA ALA A 287 0.61 42.03 -23.48
C ALA A 287 -0.56 41.48 -22.66
N ASN A 288 -1.77 41.56 -23.23
CA ASN A 288 -2.93 40.81 -22.76
C ASN A 288 -3.16 39.61 -23.68
N VAL A 289 -3.80 38.58 -23.14
CA VAL A 289 -4.37 37.50 -23.94
C VAL A 289 -5.77 37.86 -24.41
N GLU A 290 -6.14 37.41 -25.59
CA GLU A 290 -7.46 37.61 -26.20
C GLU A 290 -7.83 36.36 -27.00
N LEU A 291 -9.12 36.01 -26.97
CA LEU A 291 -9.69 35.00 -27.85
C LEU A 291 -10.40 35.69 -29.01
N SER A 292 -10.02 35.40 -30.25
CA SER A 292 -10.52 36.09 -31.45
C SER A 292 -10.80 35.12 -32.59
N THR A 293 -11.84 35.39 -33.37
CA THR A 293 -12.22 34.57 -34.54
C THR A 293 -11.54 35.00 -35.84
N SER A 294 -10.82 36.13 -35.85
CA SER A 294 -10.21 36.69 -37.06
C SER A 294 -8.75 37.12 -36.88
N ASN A 295 -8.27 37.26 -35.65
CA ASN A 295 -6.91 37.71 -35.34
C ASN A 295 -6.17 36.62 -34.56
N ALA A 296 -5.00 36.21 -35.02
CA ALA A 296 -4.27 35.08 -34.46
C ALA A 296 -2.79 35.42 -34.29
N ALA A 297 -2.25 35.17 -33.10
CA ALA A 297 -0.81 35.26 -32.87
C ALA A 297 -0.11 34.05 -33.52
N VAL A 298 1.11 34.26 -34.00
CA VAL A 298 1.97 33.20 -34.52
C VAL A 298 3.02 32.88 -33.47
N PHE A 299 2.94 31.68 -32.91
CA PHE A 299 3.86 31.19 -31.88
C PHE A 299 5.04 30.45 -32.51
N THR A 300 6.22 30.64 -31.93
CA THR A 300 7.46 29.91 -32.19
C THR A 300 7.95 29.22 -30.93
N MET A 301 8.77 28.18 -31.08
CA MET A 301 9.46 27.57 -29.94
C MET A 301 10.78 28.27 -29.65
N ASP A 302 10.98 28.62 -28.38
CA ASP A 302 12.29 28.98 -27.86
C ASP A 302 13.08 27.70 -27.55
N ALA A 303 14.16 27.45 -28.29
CA ALA A 303 14.91 26.20 -28.20
C ALA A 303 15.75 26.05 -26.92
N GLU A 304 16.04 27.14 -26.20
CA GLU A 304 16.82 27.09 -24.96
C GLU A 304 15.94 26.78 -23.75
N LEU A 305 14.75 27.39 -23.72
CA LEU A 305 13.80 27.23 -22.63
C LEU A 305 12.75 26.16 -22.90
N ASP A 306 12.60 25.69 -24.14
CA ASP A 306 11.56 24.74 -24.57
C ASP A 306 10.16 25.22 -24.16
N ILE A 307 9.82 26.44 -24.60
CA ILE A 307 8.53 27.10 -24.37
C ILE A 307 8.05 27.84 -25.63
N MET A 308 6.74 28.01 -25.75
CA MET A 308 6.13 28.76 -26.85
C MET A 308 6.19 30.28 -26.59
N VAL A 309 6.60 31.04 -27.61
CA VAL A 309 6.70 32.50 -27.56
C VAL A 309 6.11 33.16 -28.80
N THR A 310 5.64 34.41 -28.67
CA THR A 310 5.23 35.25 -29.81
C THR A 310 5.71 36.68 -29.61
N GLU A 311 5.97 37.38 -30.72
CA GLU A 311 6.36 38.80 -30.70
C GLU A 311 5.12 39.70 -30.67
N VAL A 312 5.09 40.64 -29.73
CA VAL A 312 4.07 41.69 -29.63
C VAL A 312 4.78 43.04 -29.46
N ALA A 313 4.57 43.95 -30.41
CA ALA A 313 5.18 45.29 -30.41
C ALA A 313 6.71 45.28 -30.20
N GLY A 314 7.43 44.33 -30.80
CA GLY A 314 8.89 44.21 -30.71
C GLY A 314 9.43 43.45 -29.49
N ASN A 315 8.57 42.85 -28.65
CA ASN A 315 8.98 42.10 -27.46
C ASN A 315 8.43 40.68 -27.51
N LEU A 316 9.21 39.70 -27.04
CA LEU A 316 8.78 38.30 -26.93
C LEU A 316 8.00 38.06 -25.63
N PHE A 317 6.87 37.39 -25.78
CA PHE A 317 6.00 36.96 -24.69
C PHE A 317 5.75 35.46 -24.74
N TRP A 318 5.68 34.82 -23.58
CA TRP A 318 5.24 33.43 -23.38
C TRP A 318 3.88 33.41 -22.68
N LEU A 319 3.16 32.29 -22.82
CA LEU A 319 1.90 32.03 -22.13
C LEU A 319 2.14 31.17 -20.89
N GLY A 320 1.56 31.55 -19.76
CA GLY A 320 1.78 30.85 -18.49
C GLY A 320 1.42 31.69 -17.27
N THR A 321 1.88 31.24 -16.11
CA THR A 321 1.60 31.89 -14.82
C THR A 321 2.84 31.92 -13.93
N TYR A 322 2.71 32.52 -12.75
CA TYR A 322 3.75 32.56 -11.73
C TYR A 322 3.20 32.34 -10.32
N GLY A 323 4.02 31.82 -9.41
CA GLY A 323 3.60 31.55 -8.03
C GLY A 323 2.38 30.62 -7.98
N THR A 324 1.30 31.06 -7.33
CA THR A 324 0.10 30.24 -7.10
C THR A 324 -1.12 30.72 -7.91
N TYR A 325 -0.93 31.54 -8.95
CA TYR A 325 -2.04 32.02 -9.79
C TYR A 325 -2.50 30.94 -10.77
N LYS A 326 -3.82 30.73 -10.90
CA LYS A 326 -4.44 29.64 -11.66
C LYS A 326 -5.00 30.05 -13.05
N THR A 327 -4.37 31.00 -13.75
CA THR A 327 -4.85 31.47 -15.07
C THR A 327 -3.67 31.68 -16.01
N PHE A 328 -3.81 31.37 -17.31
CA PHE A 328 -2.76 31.73 -18.26
C PHE A 328 -2.76 33.22 -18.56
N SER A 329 -1.59 33.82 -18.46
CA SER A 329 -1.30 35.21 -18.81
C SER A 329 -0.21 35.29 -19.88
N ALA A 330 -0.15 36.42 -20.58
CA ALA A 330 0.98 36.74 -21.45
C ALA A 330 2.06 37.47 -20.63
N SER A 331 3.22 36.86 -20.49
CA SER A 331 4.34 37.39 -19.71
C SER A 331 5.58 37.58 -20.57
N SER A 332 6.37 38.63 -20.32
CA SER A 332 7.62 38.85 -21.06
C SER A 332 8.56 37.67 -20.83
N ILE A 333 9.26 37.24 -21.90
CA ILE A 333 10.28 36.19 -21.81
C ILE A 333 11.38 36.51 -20.79
N SER A 334 11.63 37.80 -20.51
CA SER A 334 12.61 38.24 -19.50
C SER A 334 12.29 37.80 -18.06
N TYR A 335 11.06 37.36 -17.77
CA TYR A 335 10.65 36.89 -16.44
C TYR A 335 10.94 35.40 -16.19
N ILE A 336 11.22 34.63 -17.24
CA ILE A 336 11.49 33.19 -17.18
C ILE A 336 12.91 32.89 -17.63
N ASN A 337 13.53 31.90 -16.99
CA ASN A 337 14.82 31.33 -17.37
C ASN A 337 14.87 29.87 -16.85
N ALA A 338 15.90 29.12 -17.21
CA ALA A 338 16.03 27.71 -16.84
C ALA A 338 15.93 27.44 -15.32
N SER A 339 16.39 28.37 -14.47
CA SER A 339 16.32 28.21 -13.00
C SER A 339 14.94 28.50 -12.39
N LYS A 340 14.05 29.16 -13.14
CA LYS A 340 12.73 29.57 -12.67
C LYS A 340 11.56 28.83 -13.32
N LYS A 341 11.79 28.28 -14.53
CA LYS A 341 10.85 27.42 -15.27
C LYS A 341 10.45 26.23 -14.41
N ASP A 342 9.16 25.96 -14.31
CA ASP A 342 8.50 24.90 -13.53
C ASP A 342 8.77 24.91 -12.01
N VAL A 343 9.39 25.99 -11.51
CA VAL A 343 9.68 26.19 -10.08
C VAL A 343 8.91 27.38 -9.52
N SER A 344 8.94 28.51 -10.22
CA SER A 344 8.20 29.73 -9.84
C SER A 344 7.44 30.37 -11.00
N GLN A 345 7.77 29.98 -12.23
CA GLN A 345 7.14 30.41 -13.48
C GLN A 345 6.73 29.15 -14.22
N PHE A 346 5.47 29.06 -14.60
CA PHE A 346 4.86 27.82 -15.08
C PHE A 346 4.31 28.07 -16.50
N PRO A 347 5.07 27.71 -17.55
CA PRO A 347 4.70 27.93 -18.94
C PRO A 347 3.59 26.98 -19.39
N MET A 348 2.91 27.38 -20.46
CA MET A 348 1.93 26.56 -21.16
C MET A 348 2.64 25.52 -22.03
N TYR A 349 2.20 24.27 -21.89
CA TYR A 349 2.58 23.10 -22.67
C TYR A 349 1.38 22.60 -23.49
N LEU A 350 1.66 21.76 -24.49
CA LEU A 350 0.65 21.09 -25.31
C LEU A 350 0.85 19.57 -25.19
N GLU A 351 -0.20 18.87 -24.79
CA GLU A 351 -0.29 17.40 -24.68
C GLU A 351 -1.15 16.88 -25.82
N ALA A 352 -0.74 15.83 -26.53
CA ALA A 352 -1.54 15.28 -27.63
C ALA A 352 -2.82 14.61 -27.10
N VAL A 353 -3.93 14.78 -27.82
CA VAL A 353 -5.16 14.03 -27.58
C VAL A 353 -5.07 12.75 -28.42
N GLU A 354 -5.13 11.59 -27.78
CA GLU A 354 -5.13 10.30 -28.46
C GLU A 354 -6.40 10.17 -29.31
N ALA A 355 -6.25 9.79 -30.58
CA ALA A 355 -7.34 9.79 -31.55
C ALA A 355 -8.19 8.52 -31.43
N GLU A 356 -9.46 8.67 -31.10
CA GLU A 356 -10.47 7.62 -31.28
C GLU A 356 -11.04 7.66 -32.70
N GLU A 357 -11.23 6.49 -33.34
CA GLU A 357 -11.90 6.39 -34.64
C GLU A 357 -13.44 6.53 -34.48
N GLU A 358 -14.00 7.58 -35.06
CA GLU A 358 -15.43 7.93 -35.03
C GLU A 358 -16.32 7.07 -35.96
N PRO A 359 -17.61 6.85 -35.60
CA PRO A 359 -18.66 7.39 -36.49
C PRO A 359 -19.86 8.06 -35.78
N SER A 360 -19.95 9.37 -35.96
CA SER A 360 -21.09 10.25 -36.36
C SER A 360 -22.55 10.06 -35.88
N GLU A 361 -23.05 11.18 -35.32
CA GLU A 361 -24.40 11.79 -35.29
C GLU A 361 -25.22 11.79 -33.97
N THR A 362 -25.73 12.99 -33.67
CA THR A 362 -26.16 13.62 -32.40
C THR A 362 -27.70 13.65 -32.23
N PRO A 363 -28.33 14.29 -31.21
CA PRO A 363 -27.90 14.74 -29.86
C PRO A 363 -28.91 14.37 -28.72
N SER A 364 -28.50 14.48 -27.43
CA SER A 364 -29.25 15.17 -26.33
C SER A 364 -28.86 14.71 -24.91
N GLU A 365 -28.23 15.63 -24.17
CA GLU A 365 -28.25 15.87 -22.70
C GLU A 365 -27.82 14.76 -21.70
N THR A 366 -26.56 14.89 -21.23
CA THR A 366 -25.98 14.86 -19.84
C THR A 366 -26.68 14.14 -18.67
N PRO A 367 -25.96 13.69 -17.62
CA PRO A 367 -24.49 13.66 -17.39
C PRO A 367 -23.94 12.30 -16.88
N SER A 368 -22.67 12.00 -17.15
CA SER A 368 -21.88 10.94 -16.49
C SER A 368 -20.41 11.33 -16.67
N GLU A 369 -19.72 11.84 -15.65
CA GLU A 369 -18.83 11.06 -14.77
C GLU A 369 -17.94 10.10 -15.58
N THR A 370 -16.66 10.47 -15.70
CA THR A 370 -15.61 9.70 -16.38
C THR A 370 -14.41 9.57 -15.45
N PRO A 371 -13.75 8.39 -15.45
CA PRO A 371 -13.09 7.80 -14.29
C PRO A 371 -11.58 8.07 -14.23
N SER A 372 -11.04 7.72 -13.06
CA SER A 372 -9.64 7.64 -12.66
C SER A 372 -8.70 6.98 -13.68
N GLU A 373 -7.49 7.54 -13.77
CA GLU A 373 -6.34 7.06 -14.56
C GLU A 373 -5.92 5.61 -14.21
N PRO A 374 -5.30 4.86 -15.15
CA PRO A 374 -4.99 3.45 -14.99
C PRO A 374 -3.72 3.23 -14.16
N VAL A 375 -3.84 2.31 -13.19
CA VAL A 375 -2.72 1.72 -12.44
C VAL A 375 -1.95 0.77 -13.38
N GLU A 376 -0.63 0.93 -13.44
CA GLU A 376 0.29 0.11 -14.23
C GLU A 376 0.13 -1.38 -13.85
N GLY A 377 -0.32 -2.23 -14.80
CA GLY A 377 -0.54 -3.68 -14.60
C GLY A 377 -1.94 -4.22 -14.93
N ASN A 378 -2.90 -3.37 -15.31
CA ASN A 378 -4.27 -3.77 -15.65
C ASN A 378 -4.50 -3.78 -17.17
N SER A 379 -5.19 -4.81 -17.66
CA SER A 379 -5.70 -4.95 -19.03
C SER A 379 -7.19 -4.62 -19.08
N THR A 380 -7.65 -4.04 -20.18
CA THR A 380 -9.08 -3.74 -20.40
C THR A 380 -9.59 -4.51 -21.61
N VAL A 381 -10.75 -5.15 -21.48
CA VAL A 381 -11.48 -5.79 -22.58
C VAL A 381 -12.90 -5.25 -22.66
N ASN A 382 -13.40 -5.01 -23.86
CA ASN A 382 -14.76 -4.52 -24.10
C ASN A 382 -15.46 -5.41 -25.14
N VAL A 383 -16.75 -5.67 -24.92
CA VAL A 383 -17.62 -6.34 -25.87
C VAL A 383 -18.87 -5.51 -26.13
N VAL A 384 -19.10 -5.18 -27.40
CA VAL A 384 -20.38 -4.64 -27.87
C VAL A 384 -21.24 -5.82 -28.34
N ILE A 385 -22.41 -6.00 -27.73
CA ILE A 385 -23.26 -7.20 -27.94
C ILE A 385 -23.68 -7.33 -29.41
N GLY A 386 -23.95 -6.22 -30.10
CA GLY A 386 -24.31 -6.21 -31.52
C GLY A 386 -23.20 -6.77 -32.41
N ASP A 387 -21.96 -6.30 -32.21
CA ASP A 387 -20.82 -6.71 -33.02
C ASP A 387 -20.41 -8.15 -32.70
N TYR A 388 -20.44 -8.52 -31.42
CA TYR A 388 -20.22 -9.90 -30.97
C TYR A 388 -21.23 -10.86 -31.58
N ALA A 389 -22.50 -10.49 -31.61
CA ALA A 389 -23.57 -11.26 -32.23
C ALA A 389 -23.35 -11.45 -33.74
N VAL A 390 -22.91 -10.42 -34.47
CA VAL A 390 -22.59 -10.54 -35.90
C VAL A 390 -21.39 -11.46 -36.11
N ALA A 391 -20.32 -11.29 -35.34
CA ALA A 391 -19.10 -12.09 -35.42
C ALA A 391 -19.36 -13.58 -35.11
N ASN A 392 -20.26 -13.87 -34.16
CA ASN A 392 -20.58 -15.22 -33.71
C ASN A 392 -21.88 -15.79 -34.32
N GLY A 393 -22.47 -15.11 -35.30
CA GLY A 393 -23.65 -15.59 -36.03
C GLY A 393 -24.90 -15.76 -35.15
N TRP A 394 -25.11 -14.87 -34.18
CA TRP A 394 -26.28 -14.91 -33.31
C TRP A 394 -27.55 -14.54 -34.07
N GLU A 395 -28.57 -15.37 -33.93
CA GLU A 395 -29.86 -15.19 -34.58
C GLU A 395 -30.85 -14.45 -33.66
N ASN A 396 -31.68 -13.62 -34.27
CA ASN A 396 -32.69 -12.85 -33.54
C ASN A 396 -33.67 -13.76 -32.77
N SER A 397 -33.91 -13.42 -31.50
CA SER A 397 -34.79 -14.10 -30.55
C SER A 397 -34.30 -15.47 -30.06
N ASN A 398 -33.08 -15.89 -30.38
CA ASN A 398 -32.47 -17.10 -29.85
C ASN A 398 -31.74 -16.82 -28.51
N PRO A 399 -31.79 -17.76 -27.55
CA PRO A 399 -31.05 -17.63 -26.29
C PRO A 399 -29.59 -18.01 -26.48
N TYR A 400 -28.72 -17.16 -25.94
CA TYR A 400 -27.29 -17.38 -25.75
C TYR A 400 -27.03 -17.21 -24.27
N LEU A 401 -26.50 -18.23 -23.60
CA LEU A 401 -26.30 -18.24 -22.15
C LEU A 401 -24.87 -17.88 -21.75
N SER A 402 -24.00 -17.67 -22.73
CA SER A 402 -22.63 -17.24 -22.49
C SER A 402 -22.08 -16.47 -23.68
N LEU A 403 -21.14 -15.58 -23.41
CA LEU A 403 -20.23 -14.99 -24.39
C LEU A 403 -18.82 -14.98 -23.80
N VAL A 404 -17.81 -15.03 -24.66
CA VAL A 404 -16.39 -14.99 -24.31
C VAL A 404 -15.81 -13.71 -24.89
N MET A 405 -15.26 -12.83 -24.05
CA MET A 405 -14.71 -11.55 -24.51
C MET A 405 -13.29 -11.69 -25.04
N ASN A 406 -12.47 -12.52 -24.38
CA ASN A 406 -11.14 -12.94 -24.81
C ASN A 406 -10.78 -14.27 -24.10
N ASP A 407 -9.52 -14.70 -24.18
CA ASP A 407 -9.06 -15.97 -23.55
C ASP A 407 -9.12 -15.95 -22.00
N VAL A 408 -9.31 -14.78 -21.38
CA VAL A 408 -9.33 -14.59 -19.93
C VAL A 408 -10.75 -14.35 -19.41
N ILE A 409 -11.53 -13.46 -20.04
CA ILE A 409 -12.82 -13.00 -19.53
C ILE A 409 -13.98 -13.66 -20.28
N SER A 410 -14.89 -14.27 -19.52
CA SER A 410 -16.15 -14.82 -20.00
C SER A 410 -17.34 -14.26 -19.23
N VAL A 411 -18.51 -14.24 -19.88
CA VAL A 411 -19.78 -13.83 -19.27
C VAL A 411 -20.78 -14.95 -19.46
N ALA A 412 -21.39 -15.40 -18.37
CA ALA A 412 -22.49 -16.35 -18.36
C ALA A 412 -23.76 -15.67 -17.87
N VAL A 413 -24.90 -16.02 -18.46
CA VAL A 413 -26.22 -15.61 -17.97
C VAL A 413 -27.05 -16.83 -17.66
N SER A 414 -27.77 -16.77 -16.55
CA SER A 414 -28.69 -17.82 -16.14
C SER A 414 -30.04 -17.21 -15.80
N GLY A 415 -31.09 -18.02 -15.88
CA GLY A 415 -32.47 -17.58 -15.67
C GLY A 415 -33.45 -18.46 -16.44
N GLY A 416 -34.63 -17.92 -16.70
CA GLY A 416 -35.72 -18.61 -17.41
C GLY A 416 -35.59 -18.59 -18.94
N GLN A 417 -36.70 -18.92 -19.60
CA GLN A 417 -36.74 -19.16 -21.05
C GLN A 417 -36.52 -17.90 -21.91
N ASN A 418 -36.57 -16.70 -21.34
CA ASN A 418 -36.38 -15.45 -22.07
C ASN A 418 -35.06 -14.75 -21.74
N THR A 419 -34.41 -15.15 -20.64
CA THR A 419 -33.10 -14.66 -20.24
C THR A 419 -32.02 -15.09 -21.22
N GLY A 420 -31.16 -14.15 -21.58
CA GLY A 420 -30.06 -14.37 -22.52
C GLY A 420 -30.49 -14.37 -23.99
N LYS A 421 -31.70 -13.90 -24.34
CA LYS A 421 -32.09 -13.79 -25.76
C LYS A 421 -31.47 -12.56 -26.42
N TYR A 422 -30.84 -12.78 -27.57
CA TYR A 422 -30.36 -11.70 -28.42
C TYR A 422 -31.47 -11.17 -29.33
N TYR A 423 -31.60 -9.85 -29.42
CA TYR A 423 -32.55 -9.21 -30.33
C TYR A 423 -31.82 -8.22 -31.24
N THR A 424 -31.96 -8.42 -32.56
CA THR A 424 -31.40 -7.52 -33.57
C THR A 424 -32.09 -6.16 -33.55
N ASN A 425 -33.35 -6.09 -33.10
CA ASN A 425 -34.01 -4.82 -32.81
C ASN A 425 -33.49 -4.26 -31.48
N GLY A 426 -32.44 -3.44 -31.59
CA GLY A 426 -31.73 -2.77 -30.50
C GLY A 426 -30.43 -3.43 -30.07
N ASN A 427 -29.92 -4.42 -30.82
CA ASN A 427 -28.63 -5.08 -30.61
C ASN A 427 -28.32 -5.45 -29.15
N ASN A 428 -29.31 -6.01 -28.46
CA ASN A 428 -29.24 -6.22 -27.01
C ASN A 428 -29.44 -7.68 -26.59
N TRP A 429 -28.78 -8.02 -25.50
CA TRP A 429 -28.92 -9.26 -24.75
C TRP A 429 -29.89 -9.01 -23.59
N ARG A 430 -31.05 -9.66 -23.61
CA ARG A 430 -32.13 -9.34 -22.66
C ARG A 430 -32.16 -10.27 -21.48
N ILE A 431 -32.23 -9.69 -20.29
CA ILE A 431 -32.25 -10.37 -19.00
C ILE A 431 -33.54 -9.98 -18.27
N TYR A 432 -34.32 -10.95 -17.80
CA TYR A 432 -35.69 -10.74 -17.33
C TYR A 432 -35.81 -10.98 -15.83
N GLN A 433 -36.11 -9.92 -15.06
CA GLN A 433 -36.26 -9.97 -13.60
C GLN A 433 -37.17 -11.11 -13.12
N SER A 434 -38.30 -11.34 -13.80
CA SER A 434 -39.29 -12.34 -13.41
C SER A 434 -38.82 -13.80 -13.58
N GLU A 435 -37.61 -14.00 -14.08
CA GLU A 435 -37.02 -15.30 -14.34
C GLU A 435 -35.84 -15.64 -13.42
N ASP A 436 -35.72 -14.91 -12.30
CA ASP A 436 -34.62 -15.02 -11.33
C ASP A 436 -33.23 -15.04 -12.01
N PRO A 437 -32.92 -14.01 -12.79
CA PRO A 437 -31.77 -14.08 -13.68
C PRO A 437 -30.47 -13.64 -13.00
N SER A 438 -29.36 -14.24 -13.42
CA SER A 438 -28.02 -13.80 -13.05
C SER A 438 -27.15 -13.54 -14.29
N VAL A 439 -26.24 -12.58 -14.18
CA VAL A 439 -25.18 -12.27 -15.13
C VAL A 439 -23.86 -12.40 -14.39
N VAL A 440 -23.09 -13.44 -14.69
CA VAL A 440 -21.81 -13.75 -14.04
C VAL A 440 -20.69 -13.41 -15.01
N ILE A 441 -19.76 -12.54 -14.61
CA ILE A 441 -18.53 -12.25 -15.35
C ILE A 441 -17.40 -12.94 -14.61
N SER A 442 -16.56 -13.69 -15.31
CA SER A 442 -15.50 -14.51 -14.71
C SER A 442 -14.19 -14.36 -15.48
N ALA A 443 -13.09 -14.25 -14.74
CA ALA A 443 -11.74 -14.38 -15.24
C ALA A 443 -11.27 -15.83 -15.08
N ALA A 444 -10.74 -16.42 -16.16
CA ALA A 444 -10.14 -17.76 -16.15
C ALA A 444 -8.84 -17.76 -15.33
N GLU A 445 -8.07 -16.68 -15.42
CA GLU A 445 -6.84 -16.44 -14.68
C GLU A 445 -6.76 -14.94 -14.30
N GLY A 446 -6.18 -14.61 -13.15
CA GLY A 446 -6.05 -13.22 -12.68
C GLY A 446 -7.28 -12.67 -11.95
N THR A 447 -7.33 -11.35 -11.78
CA THR A 447 -8.34 -10.65 -10.97
C THR A 447 -9.09 -9.62 -11.81
N ILE A 448 -10.43 -9.64 -11.81
CA ILE A 448 -11.24 -8.54 -12.35
C ILE A 448 -11.15 -7.36 -11.40
N VAL A 449 -10.65 -6.24 -11.89
CA VAL A 449 -10.47 -4.99 -11.15
C VAL A 449 -11.78 -4.19 -11.17
N SER A 450 -12.37 -4.00 -12.34
CA SER A 450 -13.66 -3.32 -12.47
C SER A 450 -14.47 -3.81 -13.67
N VAL A 451 -15.77 -3.56 -13.61
CA VAL A 451 -16.74 -3.89 -14.66
C VAL A 451 -17.64 -2.70 -14.90
N LYS A 452 -17.92 -2.40 -16.17
CA LYS A 452 -18.93 -1.43 -16.60
C LYS A 452 -19.90 -2.12 -17.55
N ILE A 453 -21.19 -2.15 -17.22
CA ILE A 453 -22.24 -2.73 -18.08
C ILE A 453 -23.14 -1.63 -18.61
N THR A 454 -23.20 -1.50 -19.93
CA THR A 454 -24.14 -0.61 -20.62
C THR A 454 -25.43 -1.38 -20.91
N TYR A 455 -26.57 -0.89 -20.42
CA TYR A 455 -27.86 -1.54 -20.67
C TYR A 455 -29.04 -0.56 -20.70
N ALA A 456 -30.05 -0.86 -21.52
CA ALA A 456 -31.30 -0.11 -21.54
C ALA A 456 -32.35 -0.75 -20.61
N SER A 457 -32.95 0.05 -19.72
CA SER A 457 -34.06 -0.39 -18.88
C SER A 457 -35.37 -0.51 -19.67
N GLN A 458 -36.13 -1.59 -19.44
CA GLN A 458 -37.56 -1.64 -19.78
C GLN A 458 -38.36 -2.09 -18.55
N ASN A 459 -39.57 -1.53 -18.39
CA ASN A 459 -40.46 -1.79 -17.25
C ASN A 459 -39.73 -1.60 -15.92
N THR A 460 -38.93 -0.52 -15.83
CA THR A 460 -38.13 -0.15 -14.65
C THR A 460 -37.14 -1.23 -14.18
N GLY A 461 -36.74 -2.16 -15.05
CA GLY A 461 -35.71 -3.15 -14.75
C GLY A 461 -34.31 -2.55 -14.68
N CYS A 462 -33.52 -2.97 -13.70
CA CYS A 462 -32.14 -2.54 -13.48
C CYS A 462 -31.24 -3.76 -13.23
N LEU A 463 -29.94 -3.60 -13.43
CA LEU A 463 -28.97 -4.52 -12.82
C LEU A 463 -28.85 -4.19 -11.34
N THR A 464 -28.55 -5.22 -10.57
CA THR A 464 -28.32 -5.11 -9.13
C THR A 464 -27.09 -5.91 -8.75
N LEU A 465 -26.31 -5.36 -7.83
CA LEU A 465 -25.18 -6.03 -7.20
C LEU A 465 -25.40 -5.97 -5.69
N ASN A 466 -25.38 -7.12 -5.02
CA ASN A 466 -25.64 -7.24 -3.58
C ASN A 466 -26.94 -6.54 -3.12
N GLY A 467 -27.96 -6.52 -3.99
CA GLY A 467 -29.26 -5.88 -3.72
C GLY A 467 -29.31 -4.37 -3.98
N ALA A 468 -28.18 -3.70 -4.26
CA ALA A 468 -28.14 -2.31 -4.68
C ALA A 468 -28.34 -2.17 -6.20
N ASN A 469 -29.03 -1.12 -6.64
CA ASN A 469 -29.20 -0.84 -8.07
C ASN A 469 -27.88 -0.35 -8.68
N VAL A 470 -27.48 -0.94 -9.79
CA VAL A 470 -26.33 -0.51 -10.59
C VAL A 470 -26.86 0.22 -11.82
N ALA A 471 -26.54 1.49 -11.97
CA ALA A 471 -26.93 2.28 -13.14
C ALA A 471 -26.25 1.75 -14.41
N SER A 472 -26.85 2.03 -15.58
CA SER A 472 -26.13 1.78 -16.85
C SER A 472 -24.87 2.62 -16.88
N ASP A 473 -23.78 2.05 -17.38
CA ASP A 473 -22.47 2.70 -17.53
C ASP A 473 -21.77 3.06 -16.22
N GLU A 474 -22.32 2.64 -15.08
CA GLU A 474 -21.66 2.73 -13.78
C GLU A 474 -20.45 1.79 -13.74
N VAL A 475 -19.30 2.34 -13.32
CA VAL A 475 -18.08 1.55 -13.09
C VAL A 475 -18.18 0.90 -11.73
N VAL A 476 -18.25 -0.42 -11.73
CA VAL A 476 -18.29 -1.26 -10.53
C VAL A 476 -16.90 -1.80 -10.26
N ASN A 477 -16.32 -1.42 -9.11
CA ASN A 477 -15.06 -2.01 -8.65
C ASN A 477 -15.33 -3.43 -8.10
N VAL A 478 -14.58 -4.41 -8.59
CA VAL A 478 -14.79 -5.83 -8.30
C VAL A 478 -13.67 -6.38 -7.43
N ASN A 479 -12.43 -6.31 -7.90
CA ASN A 479 -11.24 -6.92 -7.28
C ASN A 479 -11.44 -8.40 -6.90
N ALA A 480 -11.97 -9.22 -7.82
CA ALA A 480 -12.22 -10.65 -7.63
C ALA A 480 -12.11 -11.44 -8.95
N ALA A 481 -11.96 -12.76 -8.88
CA ALA A 481 -11.95 -13.63 -10.07
C ALA A 481 -13.32 -13.69 -10.79
N SER A 482 -14.41 -13.29 -10.13
CA SER A 482 -15.73 -13.19 -10.75
C SER A 482 -16.63 -12.18 -10.05
N VAL A 483 -17.65 -11.68 -10.75
CA VAL A 483 -18.73 -10.84 -10.21
C VAL A 483 -20.07 -11.32 -10.75
N THR A 484 -21.12 -11.27 -9.91
CA THR A 484 -22.48 -11.67 -10.30
C THR A 484 -23.46 -10.51 -10.13
N PHE A 485 -24.12 -10.13 -11.22
CA PHE A 485 -25.23 -9.17 -11.22
C PHE A 485 -26.56 -9.92 -11.28
N SER A 486 -27.52 -9.50 -10.46
CA SER A 486 -28.92 -9.90 -10.57
C SER A 486 -29.72 -8.84 -11.34
N VAL A 487 -30.95 -9.12 -11.75
CA VAL A 487 -31.85 -8.09 -12.30
C VAL A 487 -32.92 -7.73 -11.27
N GLY A 488 -33.01 -6.45 -10.92
CA GLY A 488 -34.00 -5.87 -10.02
C GLY A 488 -35.04 -5.02 -10.73
N ASN A 489 -35.81 -4.25 -9.93
CA ASN A 489 -36.75 -3.25 -10.43
C ASN A 489 -36.74 -2.01 -9.55
N THR A 490 -36.73 -0.82 -10.17
CA THR A 490 -36.79 0.47 -9.49
C THR A 490 -38.22 1.00 -9.28
N GLY A 491 -39.25 0.24 -9.68
CA GLY A 491 -40.66 0.60 -9.55
C GLY A 491 -41.59 -0.60 -9.32
N ASP A 492 -42.91 -0.37 -9.40
CA ASP A 492 -43.95 -1.37 -9.06
C ASP A 492 -44.18 -2.45 -10.14
N ALA A 493 -43.42 -2.43 -11.24
CA ALA A 493 -43.59 -3.38 -12.33
C ALA A 493 -43.00 -4.75 -11.97
N THR A 494 -43.68 -5.84 -12.35
CA THR A 494 -43.29 -7.22 -12.00
C THR A 494 -42.50 -7.95 -13.10
N ASN A 495 -42.04 -7.24 -14.13
CA ASN A 495 -41.35 -7.79 -15.30
C ASN A 495 -40.26 -6.83 -15.83
N GLY A 496 -39.41 -6.34 -14.93
CA GLY A 496 -38.25 -5.51 -15.28
C GLY A 496 -37.31 -6.25 -16.24
N GLN A 497 -36.73 -5.51 -17.19
CA GLN A 497 -35.71 -6.04 -18.10
C GLN A 497 -34.48 -5.15 -18.10
N ALA A 498 -33.32 -5.78 -17.95
CA ALA A 498 -32.03 -5.19 -18.32
C ALA A 498 -31.68 -5.66 -19.74
N ARG A 499 -31.51 -4.72 -20.67
CA ARG A 499 -31.18 -5.00 -22.08
C ARG A 499 -29.74 -4.59 -22.35
N ILE A 500 -28.82 -5.51 -22.09
CA ILE A 500 -27.37 -5.26 -22.15
C ILE A 500 -26.95 -5.03 -23.60
N THR A 501 -26.20 -3.97 -23.85
CA THR A 501 -25.68 -3.57 -25.18
C THR A 501 -24.16 -3.56 -25.25
N ALA A 502 -23.47 -3.35 -24.12
CA ALA A 502 -22.02 -3.49 -24.03
C ALA A 502 -21.58 -3.91 -22.62
N ILE A 503 -20.40 -4.52 -22.52
CA ILE A 503 -19.74 -4.84 -21.25
C ILE A 503 -18.25 -4.56 -21.40
N GLU A 504 -17.69 -3.77 -20.49
CA GLU A 504 -16.27 -3.49 -20.37
C GLU A 504 -15.75 -4.05 -19.04
N VAL A 505 -14.58 -4.67 -19.06
CA VAL A 505 -13.96 -5.34 -17.92
C VAL A 505 -12.48 -4.94 -17.86
N VAL A 506 -12.06 -4.39 -16.74
CA VAL A 506 -10.65 -4.17 -16.39
C VAL A 506 -10.21 -5.33 -15.53
N TYR A 507 -9.10 -6.00 -15.85
CA TYR A 507 -8.57 -7.15 -15.13
C TYR A 507 -7.04 -7.13 -15.12
N SER A 508 -6.42 -7.65 -14.06
CA SER A 508 -4.97 -7.82 -13.96
C SER A 508 -4.61 -9.28 -14.20
N ALA A 509 -3.69 -9.50 -15.13
CA ALA A 509 -3.16 -10.81 -15.47
C ALA A 509 -1.70 -10.90 -15.01
N ASP A 510 -1.46 -11.36 -13.78
CA ASP A 510 -0.13 -11.89 -13.42
C ASP A 510 -0.22 -13.18 -12.59
N ALA A 511 0.57 -14.14 -13.07
CA ALA A 511 0.94 -15.50 -12.68
C ALA A 511 -0.06 -16.45 -12.01
N ALA A 512 -0.65 -17.32 -12.84
CA ALA A 512 -1.11 -18.65 -12.48
C ALA A 512 -0.03 -19.44 -11.70
N GLY A 513 -0.45 -20.05 -10.59
CA GLY A 513 0.27 -21.17 -10.00
C GLY A 513 0.41 -22.31 -10.99
N GLU A 514 1.54 -23.02 -10.93
CA GLU A 514 1.77 -24.25 -11.66
C GLU A 514 0.64 -25.25 -11.38
N GLN A 515 -0.21 -25.50 -12.38
CA GLN A 515 -1.05 -26.68 -12.39
C GLN A 515 -0.46 -27.70 -13.38
N PRO A 516 -0.12 -28.93 -12.96
CA PRO A 516 0.23 -29.98 -13.90
C PRO A 516 -1.01 -30.38 -14.69
N SER A 517 -0.88 -30.37 -16.01
CA SER A 517 -1.80 -31.07 -16.92
C SER A 517 -1.72 -32.57 -16.61
N GLU A 518 -2.86 -33.24 -16.46
CA GLU A 518 -3.17 -34.49 -17.18
C GLU A 518 -4.67 -34.80 -17.09
N THR A 519 -5.33 -34.78 -18.24
CA THR A 519 -6.60 -35.47 -18.47
C THR A 519 -6.33 -36.96 -18.65
N PRO A 520 -7.13 -37.85 -18.05
CA PRO A 520 -7.51 -39.05 -18.79
C PRO A 520 -9.02 -39.24 -18.77
N SER A 521 -9.64 -39.01 -19.93
CA SER A 521 -10.87 -39.70 -20.30
C SER A 521 -10.51 -41.14 -20.69
N GLU A 522 -11.10 -42.12 -20.02
CA GLU A 522 -11.83 -43.27 -20.60
C GLU A 522 -12.18 -44.27 -19.47
N THR A 523 -13.41 -44.79 -19.55
CA THR A 523 -14.07 -45.68 -18.59
C THR A 523 -13.39 -47.07 -18.53
N PRO A 524 -13.45 -47.77 -17.38
CA PRO A 524 -13.84 -49.18 -17.48
C PRO A 524 -14.82 -49.63 -16.39
N SER A 525 -15.84 -50.34 -16.89
CA SER A 525 -16.82 -51.13 -16.17
C SER A 525 -16.25 -52.50 -15.77
N GLU A 526 -16.71 -53.03 -14.63
CA GLU A 526 -16.81 -54.45 -14.22
C GLU A 526 -15.67 -55.19 -13.46
N THR A 527 -16.04 -55.51 -12.20
CA THR A 527 -15.88 -56.74 -11.39
C THR A 527 -14.56 -57.13 -10.67
N PRO A 528 -14.63 -57.63 -9.40
CA PRO A 528 -13.50 -57.79 -8.47
C PRO A 528 -13.01 -59.26 -8.34
N SER A 529 -11.75 -59.50 -7.94
CA SER A 529 -11.32 -60.83 -7.48
C SER A 529 -9.93 -60.86 -6.78
N GLU A 530 -9.94 -61.39 -5.56
CA GLU A 530 -8.88 -62.16 -4.86
C GLU A 530 -7.75 -61.46 -4.09
N THR A 531 -7.33 -62.16 -3.03
CA THR A 531 -6.80 -61.70 -1.74
C THR A 531 -5.36 -62.25 -1.51
N PRO A 532 -4.76 -62.21 -0.30
CA PRO A 532 -3.51 -61.52 0.09
C PRO A 532 -2.27 -62.44 0.28
N SER A 533 -1.07 -61.89 0.53
CA SER A 533 0.16 -62.57 1.09
C SER A 533 1.40 -61.68 0.81
N GLU A 534 2.40 -61.36 1.65
CA GLU A 534 2.88 -61.71 3.00
C GLU A 534 3.75 -60.54 3.55
N THR A 535 4.12 -60.66 4.82
CA THR A 535 4.65 -59.72 5.83
C THR A 535 6.22 -59.60 5.84
N PRO A 536 6.90 -58.92 6.82
CA PRO A 536 7.90 -57.86 6.60
C PRO A 536 9.35 -58.20 7.05
N SER A 537 10.34 -57.35 6.71
CA SER A 537 11.73 -57.37 7.25
C SER A 537 12.55 -56.30 6.48
N GLU A 538 13.33 -55.35 7.00
CA GLU A 538 13.92 -55.03 8.32
C GLU A 538 14.41 -53.56 8.28
N THR A 539 14.25 -52.86 9.40
CA THR A 539 15.13 -51.87 10.08
C THR A 539 15.77 -50.66 9.33
N PRO A 540 15.52 -49.40 9.79
CA PRO A 540 16.04 -48.16 9.22
C PRO A 540 17.39 -47.75 9.84
N SER A 541 18.20 -47.00 9.09
CA SER A 541 19.44 -46.38 9.57
C SER A 541 19.68 -45.05 8.85
N GLU A 542 19.65 -43.97 9.64
CA GLU A 542 20.32 -42.68 9.49
C GLU A 542 19.80 -41.67 8.42
N THR A 543 19.14 -40.63 8.95
CA THR A 543 19.05 -39.25 8.43
C THR A 543 20.45 -38.58 8.37
N PRO A 544 20.67 -37.54 7.55
CA PRO A 544 20.46 -36.19 8.08
C PRO A 544 19.81 -35.18 7.11
N SER A 545 18.99 -34.31 7.73
CA SER A 545 18.76 -32.87 7.45
C SER A 545 18.05 -32.52 6.12
N GLU A 546 16.81 -32.00 6.11
CA GLU A 546 16.40 -30.61 6.46
C GLU A 546 17.23 -29.59 5.66
N THR A 547 16.68 -28.62 4.93
CA THR A 547 15.58 -27.70 5.27
C THR A 547 15.11 -26.95 3.98
N PRO A 548 14.13 -26.03 4.00
CA PRO A 548 13.00 -25.99 3.08
C PRO A 548 13.06 -24.80 2.12
N SER A 549 12.14 -24.80 1.17
CA SER A 549 11.80 -23.70 0.27
C SER A 549 11.34 -22.46 1.05
N GLU A 550 11.91 -21.30 0.75
CA GLU A 550 11.43 -19.99 1.23
C GLU A 550 10.21 -19.50 0.41
N PRO A 551 9.32 -18.69 1.04
CA PRO A 551 7.99 -18.36 0.54
C PRO A 551 7.96 -17.11 -0.35
N VAL A 552 6.91 -17.04 -1.15
CA VAL A 552 6.53 -15.92 -2.04
C VAL A 552 5.86 -14.83 -1.21
N GLU A 553 6.28 -13.56 -1.35
CA GLU A 553 5.54 -12.40 -0.84
C GLU A 553 4.26 -12.21 -1.67
N GLY A 554 3.11 -12.51 -1.06
CA GLY A 554 1.78 -12.42 -1.64
C GLY A 554 0.74 -12.79 -0.58
N ASN A 555 -0.49 -12.31 -0.72
CA ASN A 555 -1.57 -12.48 0.27
C ASN A 555 -1.58 -13.87 0.93
N SER A 556 -1.72 -13.89 2.26
CA SER A 556 -1.83 -15.12 3.05
C SER A 556 -3.27 -15.60 3.09
N THR A 557 -3.47 -16.92 3.01
CA THR A 557 -4.79 -17.54 3.16
C THR A 557 -4.80 -18.46 4.36
N VAL A 558 -5.82 -18.33 5.22
CA VAL A 558 -6.05 -19.22 6.36
C VAL A 558 -7.45 -19.82 6.28
N ASN A 559 -7.59 -21.11 6.58
CA ASN A 559 -8.86 -21.83 6.55
C ASN A 559 -9.04 -22.63 7.84
N VAL A 560 -10.23 -22.55 8.42
CA VAL A 560 -10.66 -23.34 9.56
C VAL A 560 -11.92 -24.13 9.19
N VAL A 561 -11.84 -25.44 9.32
CA VAL A 561 -13.02 -26.32 9.39
C VAL A 561 -13.43 -26.46 10.84
N ILE A 562 -14.66 -26.05 11.18
CA ILE A 562 -15.15 -25.96 12.56
C ILE A 562 -15.07 -27.31 13.28
N GLY A 563 -15.36 -28.41 12.59
CA GLY A 563 -15.28 -29.76 13.17
C GLY A 563 -13.86 -30.15 13.63
N ASP A 564 -12.86 -29.82 12.81
CA ASP A 564 -11.46 -30.17 13.10
C ASP A 564 -10.88 -29.24 14.17
N TYR A 565 -11.20 -27.95 14.10
CA TYR A 565 -10.83 -26.97 15.12
C TYR A 565 -11.42 -27.32 16.48
N ALA A 566 -12.70 -27.69 16.51
CA ALA A 566 -13.38 -28.15 17.71
C ALA A 566 -12.71 -29.39 18.30
N ALA A 567 -12.31 -30.36 17.48
CA ALA A 567 -11.62 -31.56 17.94
C ALA A 567 -10.21 -31.23 18.51
N ALA A 568 -9.47 -30.34 17.85
CA ALA A 568 -8.14 -29.91 18.28
C ALA A 568 -8.17 -29.11 19.60
N ASN A 569 -9.19 -28.27 19.79
CA ASN A 569 -9.35 -27.39 20.95
C ASN A 569 -10.29 -27.95 22.03
N GLY A 570 -10.67 -29.23 21.93
CA GLY A 570 -11.50 -29.90 22.94
C GLY A 570 -12.91 -29.32 23.11
N TRP A 571 -13.51 -28.80 22.04
CA TRP A 571 -14.86 -28.23 22.10
C TRP A 571 -15.90 -29.30 22.41
N GLU A 572 -16.66 -29.08 23.47
CA GLU A 572 -17.71 -29.97 23.92
C GLU A 572 -19.04 -29.66 23.23
N ASN A 573 -19.81 -30.72 22.96
CA ASN A 573 -21.10 -30.58 22.32
C ASN A 573 -22.08 -29.76 23.17
N SER A 574 -22.73 -28.77 22.54
CA SER A 574 -23.71 -27.84 23.12
C SER A 574 -23.14 -26.75 24.03
N ASN A 575 -21.81 -26.65 24.16
CA ASN A 575 -21.17 -25.54 24.88
C ASN A 575 -20.98 -24.33 23.94
N PRO A 576 -21.16 -23.10 24.45
CA PRO A 576 -20.89 -21.88 23.70
C PRO A 576 -19.39 -21.59 23.65
N TYR A 577 -18.93 -21.24 22.46
CA TYR A 577 -17.61 -20.69 22.17
C TYR A 577 -17.85 -19.37 21.46
N LEU A 578 -17.34 -18.27 22.02
CA LEU A 578 -17.58 -16.92 21.51
C LEU A 578 -16.42 -16.41 20.64
N SER A 579 -15.35 -17.18 20.53
CA SER A 579 -14.24 -16.88 19.64
C SER A 579 -13.56 -18.15 19.16
N LEU A 580 -12.89 -18.04 18.02
CA LEU A 580 -11.88 -18.98 17.55
C LEU A 580 -10.73 -18.19 16.91
N VAL A 581 -9.51 -18.69 17.03
CA VAL A 581 -8.32 -18.08 16.46
C VAL A 581 -7.91 -18.95 15.27
N MET A 582 -7.85 -18.36 14.08
CA MET A 582 -7.49 -19.11 12.86
C MET A 582 -5.97 -19.24 12.73
N ASN A 583 -5.24 -18.18 13.08
CA ASN A 583 -3.77 -18.12 13.25
C ASN A 583 -3.40 -16.83 14.04
N ASP A 584 -2.12 -16.49 14.09
CA ASP A 584 -1.61 -15.32 14.84
C ASP A 584 -2.14 -13.96 14.33
N VAL A 585 -2.72 -13.92 13.13
CA VAL A 585 -3.22 -12.69 12.51
C VAL A 585 -4.75 -12.65 12.52
N ILE A 586 -5.43 -13.74 12.19
CA ILE A 586 -6.88 -13.77 12.00
C ILE A 586 -7.60 -14.43 13.17
N SER A 587 -8.55 -13.70 13.74
CA SER A 587 -9.48 -14.20 14.76
C SER A 587 -10.93 -14.02 14.33
N VAL A 588 -11.81 -14.89 14.81
CA VAL A 588 -13.26 -14.80 14.60
C VAL A 588 -13.95 -14.75 15.96
N ALA A 589 -14.71 -13.70 16.22
CA ALA A 589 -15.54 -13.55 17.40
C ALA A 589 -17.03 -13.67 17.01
N VAL A 590 -17.84 -14.27 17.88
CA VAL A 590 -19.29 -14.29 17.74
C VAL A 590 -19.93 -13.73 18.99
N SER A 591 -20.95 -12.91 18.81
CA SER A 591 -21.73 -12.35 19.92
C SER A 591 -23.21 -12.57 19.67
N GLY A 592 -24.00 -12.53 20.75
CA GLY A 592 -25.43 -12.76 20.72
C GLY A 592 -25.91 -13.31 22.06
N GLY A 593 -27.09 -13.91 22.04
CA GLY A 593 -27.72 -14.51 23.22
C GLY A 593 -27.17 -15.90 23.60
N GLN A 594 -27.90 -16.55 24.50
CA GLN A 594 -27.47 -17.77 25.18
C GLN A 594 -27.25 -18.99 24.25
N ASN A 595 -27.69 -18.98 22.99
CA ASN A 595 -27.52 -20.09 22.06
C ASN A 595 -26.53 -19.82 20.94
N THR A 596 -26.22 -18.55 20.68
CA THR A 596 -25.23 -18.14 19.69
C THR A 596 -23.83 -18.58 20.09
N GLY A 597 -23.09 -19.11 19.12
CA GLY A 597 -21.75 -19.65 19.34
C GLY A 597 -21.71 -21.07 19.91
N LYS A 598 -22.84 -21.79 20.01
CA LYS A 598 -22.80 -23.19 20.45
C LYS A 598 -22.28 -24.14 19.38
N TYR A 599 -21.30 -24.96 19.73
CA TYR A 599 -20.80 -26.03 18.87
C TYR A 599 -21.66 -27.28 19.00
N TYR A 600 -21.98 -27.93 17.86
CA TYR A 600 -22.69 -29.20 17.84
C TYR A 600 -21.91 -30.24 17.05
N THR A 601 -21.52 -31.31 17.73
CA THR A 601 -20.89 -32.51 17.13
C THR A 601 -21.80 -33.15 16.07
N ASN A 602 -23.11 -33.05 16.25
CA ASN A 602 -24.07 -33.44 15.21
C ASN A 602 -24.11 -32.39 14.09
N GLY A 603 -23.29 -32.63 13.07
CA GLY A 603 -23.10 -31.79 11.89
C GLY A 603 -21.90 -30.86 11.94
N ASN A 604 -21.01 -31.01 12.93
CA ASN A 604 -19.74 -30.28 13.06
C ASN A 604 -19.86 -28.77 12.80
N ASN A 605 -20.88 -28.14 13.39
CA ASN A 605 -21.21 -26.74 13.10
C ASN A 605 -21.26 -25.87 14.34
N TRP A 606 -20.89 -24.61 14.13
CA TRP A 606 -21.01 -23.50 15.06
C TRP A 606 -22.28 -22.73 14.73
N ARG A 607 -23.23 -22.69 15.65
CA ARG A 607 -24.58 -22.18 15.35
C ARG A 607 -24.78 -20.76 15.84
N ILE A 608 -25.28 -19.93 14.94
CA ILE A 608 -25.56 -18.51 15.16
C ILE A 608 -27.07 -18.29 14.96
N TYR A 609 -27.74 -17.65 15.92
CA TYR A 609 -29.21 -17.61 15.99
C TYR A 609 -29.74 -16.19 15.77
N GLN A 610 -30.48 -15.98 14.67
CA GLN A 610 -31.06 -14.68 14.32
C GLN A 610 -31.85 -14.02 15.46
N SER A 611 -32.58 -14.81 16.24
CA SER A 611 -33.46 -14.31 17.31
C SER A 611 -32.70 -13.71 18.50
N GLU A 612 -31.37 -13.75 18.48
CA GLU A 612 -30.51 -13.36 19.60
C GLU A 612 -29.60 -12.17 19.27
N ASP A 613 -29.98 -11.40 18.25
CA ASP A 613 -29.22 -10.25 17.71
C ASP A 613 -27.73 -10.57 17.49
N PRO A 614 -27.41 -11.61 16.70
CA PRO A 614 -26.08 -12.15 16.70
C PRO A 614 -25.16 -11.39 15.73
N SER A 615 -23.86 -11.38 16.05
CA SER A 615 -22.80 -10.96 15.13
C SER A 615 -21.69 -12.01 15.04
N VAL A 616 -21.03 -12.05 13.88
CA VAL A 616 -19.81 -12.81 13.59
C VAL A 616 -18.80 -11.80 13.06
N VAL A 617 -17.79 -11.47 13.86
CA VAL A 617 -16.74 -10.50 13.54
C VAL A 617 -15.48 -11.27 13.19
N ILE A 618 -14.88 -10.99 12.03
CA ILE A 618 -13.57 -11.52 11.65
C ILE A 618 -12.61 -10.34 11.65
N SER A 619 -11.51 -10.46 12.38
CA SER A 619 -10.54 -9.39 12.58
C SER A 619 -9.13 -9.85 12.27
N ALA A 620 -8.36 -8.97 11.63
CA ALA A 620 -6.92 -9.07 11.49
C ALA A 620 -6.25 -8.25 12.61
N ALA A 621 -5.34 -8.87 13.35
CA ALA A 621 -4.52 -8.20 14.36
C ALA A 621 -3.56 -7.19 13.70
N GLU A 622 -3.02 -7.54 12.54
CA GLU A 622 -2.18 -6.67 11.71
C GLU A 622 -2.53 -6.89 10.22
N GLY A 623 -2.39 -5.83 9.41
CA GLY A 623 -2.67 -5.89 7.99
C GLY A 623 -4.14 -5.69 7.61
N THR A 624 -4.50 -6.13 6.40
CA THR A 624 -5.83 -5.93 5.81
C THR A 624 -6.45 -7.28 5.44
N ILE A 625 -7.68 -7.54 5.90
CA ILE A 625 -8.49 -8.65 5.38
C ILE A 625 -8.90 -8.29 3.96
N VAL A 626 -8.49 -9.10 2.99
CA VAL A 626 -8.81 -8.91 1.58
C VAL A 626 -10.17 -9.52 1.28
N SER A 627 -10.39 -10.77 1.68
CA SER A 627 -11.67 -11.46 1.49
C SER A 627 -11.94 -12.53 2.55
N VAL A 628 -13.22 -12.86 2.70
CA VAL A 628 -13.74 -13.88 3.62
C VAL A 628 -14.72 -14.78 2.87
N LYS A 629 -14.64 -16.08 3.09
CA LYS A 629 -15.63 -17.06 2.64
C LYS A 629 -16.12 -17.88 3.83
N ILE A 630 -17.43 -17.86 4.09
CA ILE A 630 -18.04 -18.62 5.19
C ILE A 630 -18.94 -19.72 4.62
N THR A 631 -18.61 -20.97 4.93
CA THR A 631 -19.45 -22.14 4.61
C THR A 631 -20.41 -22.38 5.77
N TYR A 632 -21.71 -22.39 5.51
CA TYR A 632 -22.72 -22.65 6.54
C TYR A 632 -23.97 -23.35 6.01
N ALA A 633 -24.58 -24.19 6.84
CA ALA A 633 -25.90 -24.77 6.54
C ALA A 633 -27.03 -23.89 7.09
N SER A 634 -27.97 -23.52 6.24
CA SER A 634 -29.18 -22.79 6.65
C SER A 634 -30.16 -23.71 7.39
N GLN A 635 -30.73 -23.24 8.50
CA GLN A 635 -31.94 -23.80 9.09
C GLN A 635 -32.99 -22.70 9.29
N ASN A 636 -34.27 -23.04 9.07
CA ASN A 636 -35.40 -22.10 9.15
C ASN A 636 -35.11 -20.83 8.33
N THR A 637 -34.57 -21.02 7.13
CA THR A 637 -34.21 -19.96 6.18
C THR A 637 -33.23 -18.90 6.74
N GLY A 638 -32.46 -19.24 7.78
CA GLY A 638 -31.41 -18.37 8.31
C GLY A 638 -30.25 -18.22 7.34
N CYS A 639 -29.72 -17.02 7.22
CA CYS A 639 -28.58 -16.69 6.38
C CYS A 639 -27.66 -15.71 7.11
N LEU A 640 -26.39 -15.67 6.72
CA LEU A 640 -25.53 -14.56 7.12
C LEU A 640 -25.94 -13.32 6.35
N THR A 641 -25.77 -12.16 6.96
CA THR A 641 -25.97 -10.87 6.31
C THR A 641 -24.80 -9.95 6.54
N LEU A 642 -24.47 -9.13 5.54
CA LEU A 642 -23.47 -8.06 5.65
C LEU A 642 -24.13 -6.77 5.22
N ASN A 643 -24.10 -5.74 6.06
CA ASN A 643 -24.76 -4.45 5.81
C ASN A 643 -26.25 -4.57 5.39
N GLY A 644 -26.94 -5.60 5.89
CA GLY A 644 -28.35 -5.87 5.59
C GLY A 644 -28.62 -6.72 4.34
N ALA A 645 -27.60 -7.05 3.53
CA ALA A 645 -27.72 -7.95 2.39
C ALA A 645 -27.43 -9.40 2.78
N ASN A 646 -28.13 -10.37 2.16
CA ASN A 646 -27.90 -11.80 2.42
C ASN A 646 -26.60 -12.27 1.76
N VAL A 647 -25.78 -13.00 2.51
CA VAL A 647 -24.54 -13.64 2.05
C VAL A 647 -24.80 -15.14 1.96
N ALA A 648 -24.71 -15.71 0.77
CA ALA A 648 -24.88 -17.15 0.57
C ALA A 648 -23.75 -17.95 1.22
N SER A 649 -24.00 -19.23 1.54
CA SER A 649 -22.92 -20.12 1.95
C SER A 649 -21.89 -20.23 0.83
N ASP A 650 -20.61 -20.22 1.20
CA ASP A 650 -19.47 -20.31 0.29
C ASP A 650 -19.29 -19.11 -0.65
N GLU A 651 -20.05 -18.04 -0.42
CA GLU A 651 -19.85 -16.76 -1.11
C GLU A 651 -18.56 -16.10 -0.61
N VAL A 652 -17.72 -15.66 -1.55
CA VAL A 652 -16.52 -14.88 -1.26
C VAL A 652 -16.92 -13.42 -1.12
N VAL A 653 -16.69 -12.87 0.07
CA VAL A 653 -17.01 -11.51 0.45
C VAL A 653 -15.71 -10.71 0.51
N ASN A 654 -15.59 -9.69 -0.35
CA ASN A 654 -14.45 -8.77 -0.32
C ASN A 654 -14.60 -7.79 0.84
N VAL A 655 -13.53 -7.59 1.60
CA VAL A 655 -13.54 -6.81 2.85
C VAL A 655 -12.69 -5.55 2.72
N ASN A 656 -11.40 -5.69 2.41
CA ASN A 656 -10.41 -4.62 2.35
C ASN A 656 -10.39 -3.71 3.60
N ALA A 657 -10.49 -4.33 4.77
CA ALA A 657 -10.49 -3.64 6.05
C ALA A 657 -9.81 -4.52 7.12
N ALA A 658 -9.44 -3.92 8.25
CA ALA A 658 -8.88 -4.67 9.38
C ALA A 658 -9.91 -5.63 10.03
N SER A 659 -11.22 -5.44 9.78
CA SER A 659 -12.27 -6.33 10.26
C SER A 659 -13.51 -6.33 9.36
N VAL A 660 -14.33 -7.37 9.48
CA VAL A 660 -15.67 -7.47 8.88
C VAL A 660 -16.66 -8.07 9.87
N THR A 661 -17.89 -7.58 9.89
CA THR A 661 -18.97 -8.05 10.77
C THR A 661 -20.15 -8.57 9.97
N PHE A 662 -20.48 -9.85 10.14
CA PHE A 662 -21.69 -10.47 9.62
C PHE A 662 -22.75 -10.54 10.72
N SER A 663 -24.00 -10.24 10.38
CA SER A 663 -25.16 -10.55 11.21
C SER A 663 -25.82 -11.85 10.72
N VAL A 664 -26.88 -12.31 11.40
CA VAL A 664 -27.73 -13.39 10.89
C VAL A 664 -29.12 -12.85 10.56
N GLY A 665 -29.52 -12.99 9.30
CA GLY A 665 -30.84 -12.64 8.79
C GLY A 665 -31.70 -13.87 8.46
N ASN A 666 -32.77 -13.64 7.71
CA ASN A 666 -33.66 -14.67 7.20
C ASN A 666 -34.05 -14.40 5.75
N THR A 667 -34.05 -15.43 4.90
CA THR A 667 -34.52 -15.34 3.51
C THR A 667 -36.02 -15.61 3.37
N GLY A 668 -36.73 -15.86 4.47
CA GLY A 668 -38.18 -16.08 4.53
C GLY A 668 -38.82 -15.45 5.78
N ASP A 669 -40.03 -15.90 6.12
CA ASP A 669 -40.85 -15.29 7.19
C ASP A 669 -40.51 -15.80 8.62
N ALA A 670 -39.48 -16.65 8.75
CA ALA A 670 -39.11 -17.20 10.05
C ALA A 670 -38.34 -16.16 10.88
N THR A 671 -38.61 -16.11 12.19
CA THR A 671 -37.93 -15.21 13.14
C THR A 671 -36.84 -15.90 13.95
N ASN A 672 -36.57 -17.18 13.65
CA ASN A 672 -35.62 -18.04 14.36
C ASN A 672 -34.66 -18.74 13.37
N GLY A 673 -34.24 -18.01 12.33
CA GLY A 673 -33.24 -18.45 11.38
C GLY A 673 -31.91 -18.80 12.06
N GLN A 674 -31.22 -19.81 11.54
CA GLN A 674 -29.88 -20.18 11.99
C GLN A 674 -28.91 -20.25 10.82
N ALA A 675 -27.76 -19.62 10.98
CA ALA A 675 -26.56 -19.92 10.21
C ALA A 675 -25.73 -20.94 10.99
N ARG A 676 -25.51 -22.13 10.41
CA ARG A 676 -24.73 -23.21 11.03
C ARG A 676 -23.38 -23.32 10.34
N ILE A 677 -22.43 -22.52 10.79
CA ILE A 677 -21.11 -22.36 10.18
C ILE A 677 -20.33 -23.68 10.33
N THR A 678 -19.75 -24.15 9.23
CA THR A 678 -18.95 -25.38 9.17
C THR A 678 -17.51 -25.13 8.73
N ALA A 679 -17.23 -24.04 8.02
CA ALA A 679 -15.88 -23.62 7.69
C ALA A 679 -15.81 -22.10 7.47
N ILE A 680 -14.62 -21.54 7.67
CA ILE A 680 -14.28 -20.14 7.42
C ILE A 680 -12.93 -20.10 6.71
N GLU A 681 -12.83 -19.37 5.61
CA GLU A 681 -11.59 -19.11 4.88
C GLU A 681 -11.39 -17.59 4.78
N VAL A 682 -10.18 -17.12 5.06
CA VAL A 682 -9.83 -15.69 5.10
C VAL A 682 -8.54 -15.48 4.32
N VAL A 683 -8.57 -14.51 3.40
CA VAL A 683 -7.39 -14.02 2.69
C VAL A 683 -7.03 -12.66 3.28
N TYR A 684 -5.77 -12.48 3.70
CA TYR A 684 -5.29 -11.25 4.32
C TYR A 684 -3.88 -10.90 3.83
N SER A 685 -3.53 -9.63 3.90
CA SER A 685 -2.19 -9.11 3.57
C SER A 685 -1.57 -8.49 4.80
N ALA A 686 -0.30 -8.79 5.10
CA ALA A 686 0.42 -8.34 6.29
C ALA A 686 0.93 -6.89 6.21
N ASP A 687 0.61 -6.15 5.14
CA ASP A 687 1.00 -4.75 4.98
C ASP A 687 -0.10 -3.82 5.53
N ALA A 688 0.24 -2.92 6.45
CA ALA A 688 -0.74 -2.10 7.20
C ALA A 688 -0.50 -0.58 7.09
N ALA A 689 -1.53 0.11 6.54
CA ALA A 689 -1.95 1.52 6.70
C ALA A 689 -1.04 2.64 6.13
N GLY A 690 -1.48 3.64 5.34
CA GLY A 690 -2.76 4.08 4.75
C GLY A 690 -2.43 4.96 3.52
N GLU A 691 -3.35 5.38 2.64
CA GLU A 691 -4.41 6.36 2.90
C GLU A 691 -5.63 6.13 1.99
N GLN A 692 -6.82 6.20 2.58
CA GLN A 692 -8.10 6.34 1.89
C GLN A 692 -8.62 7.77 2.17
N PRO A 693 -9.02 8.56 1.15
CA PRO A 693 -9.77 9.79 1.38
C PRO A 693 -11.26 9.47 1.61
N SER A 694 -11.81 10.03 2.68
CA SER A 694 -13.24 10.17 2.90
C SER A 694 -13.72 11.58 2.52
N GLU A 695 -15.02 11.65 2.23
CA GLU A 695 -15.94 12.80 2.33
C GLU A 695 -16.27 13.57 1.05
N THR A 696 -17.52 13.40 0.60
CA THR A 696 -18.43 14.52 0.30
C THR A 696 -19.07 14.98 1.63
N PRO A 697 -19.54 16.25 1.82
CA PRO A 697 -20.47 16.91 0.89
C PRO A 697 -20.44 18.47 0.84
N SER A 698 -21.26 19.00 -0.09
CA SER A 698 -22.06 20.24 -0.06
C SER A 698 -21.47 21.51 0.57
N GLU A 699 -21.42 22.59 -0.22
CA GLU A 699 -22.29 23.78 -0.06
C GLU A 699 -21.94 24.79 -1.17
N THR A 700 -22.95 25.33 -1.87
CA THR A 700 -22.81 26.65 -2.53
C THR A 700 -23.62 27.67 -1.74
N PRO A 701 -23.04 28.84 -1.41
CA PRO A 701 -23.67 29.84 -0.56
C PRO A 701 -24.77 30.63 -1.28
N SER A 702 -25.81 30.96 -0.51
CA SER A 702 -26.86 31.93 -0.80
C SER A 702 -26.40 33.37 -0.49
N GLU A 703 -26.76 34.33 -1.35
CA GLU A 703 -26.87 35.77 -1.06
C GLU A 703 -28.06 36.33 -1.90
N THR A 704 -29.24 36.52 -1.29
CA THR A 704 -29.89 37.79 -0.81
C THR A 704 -30.56 38.67 -1.90
N PRO A 705 -31.49 39.61 -1.60
CA PRO A 705 -32.41 39.83 -0.44
C PRO A 705 -33.89 40.17 -0.86
N SER A 706 -34.77 40.53 0.11
CA SER A 706 -35.60 41.77 0.12
C SER A 706 -37.10 41.65 0.54
N GLU A 707 -37.44 42.35 1.65
CA GLU A 707 -38.70 43.11 1.98
C GLU A 707 -39.84 42.51 2.87
N THR A 708 -39.77 42.88 4.16
CA THR A 708 -40.74 43.44 5.15
C THR A 708 -42.23 43.74 4.78
N PRO A 709 -43.16 44.07 5.73
CA PRO A 709 -43.43 43.65 7.13
C PRO A 709 -44.96 43.45 7.45
N SER A 710 -45.33 42.96 8.66
CA SER A 710 -46.29 43.60 9.61
C SER A 710 -47.24 42.67 10.42
N GLU A 711 -47.50 43.16 11.64
CA GLU A 711 -48.56 42.89 12.64
C GLU A 711 -48.31 41.84 13.77
N THR A 712 -48.28 42.39 14.99
CA THR A 712 -48.37 41.80 16.35
C THR A 712 -49.70 42.29 16.97
N PRO A 713 -50.22 41.92 18.17
CA PRO A 713 -49.83 40.91 19.18
C PRO A 713 -50.99 40.11 19.88
N SER A 714 -50.60 39.29 20.86
CA SER A 714 -51.30 38.91 22.13
C SER A 714 -51.80 37.46 22.26
N GLU A 715 -51.15 36.65 23.10
CA GLU A 715 -51.49 36.38 24.52
C GLU A 715 -50.47 35.35 25.08
N THR A 716 -50.08 35.48 26.36
CA THR A 716 -49.24 34.56 27.17
C THR A 716 -50.09 34.22 28.41
N PRO A 717 -50.00 33.08 29.15
CA PRO A 717 -48.79 32.23 29.34
C PRO A 717 -49.00 30.69 29.50
N SER A 718 -47.85 29.99 29.57
CA SER A 718 -47.56 28.72 30.29
C SER A 718 -48.36 27.46 29.93
N GLU A 719 -47.66 26.44 29.41
CA GLU A 719 -47.43 25.12 30.01
C GLU A 719 -46.67 24.24 29.00
N THR A 720 -45.37 24.09 29.24
CA THR A 720 -44.55 22.85 29.15
C THR A 720 -44.83 21.82 28.03
N PRO A 721 -43.91 21.61 27.06
CA PRO A 721 -43.73 20.31 26.42
C PRO A 721 -42.88 19.43 27.34
N SER A 722 -43.46 18.33 27.81
CA SER A 722 -42.71 17.25 28.44
C SER A 722 -41.92 16.52 27.37
N GLU A 723 -40.61 16.72 27.40
CA GLU A 723 -39.60 15.76 26.99
C GLU A 723 -39.96 14.37 27.57
N THR A 724 -39.82 13.31 26.77
CA THR A 724 -39.54 11.98 27.32
C THR A 724 -38.04 11.76 27.11
N PRO A 725 -37.24 11.74 28.19
CA PRO A 725 -35.80 11.76 28.13
C PRO A 725 -35.23 10.47 27.57
N SER A 726 -34.22 10.61 26.71
CA SER A 726 -33.13 9.66 26.63
C SER A 726 -32.61 9.39 28.04
N GLU A 727 -32.42 8.13 28.33
CA GLU A 727 -31.92 7.57 29.59
C GLU A 727 -30.68 8.33 30.12
N PRO A 728 -30.58 8.58 31.43
CA PRO A 728 -29.49 9.37 32.00
C PRO A 728 -28.17 8.62 31.89
N ALA A 729 -27.15 9.27 31.33
CA ALA A 729 -25.77 8.85 31.44
C ALA A 729 -25.41 8.73 32.93
N VAL A 730 -25.02 7.53 33.34
CA VAL A 730 -24.57 7.24 34.70
C VAL A 730 -23.21 7.90 34.91
N GLU A 731 -22.95 8.40 36.13
CA GLU A 731 -21.61 8.78 36.59
C GLU A 731 -20.66 7.57 36.41
N GLY A 732 -19.97 7.45 35.27
CA GLY A 732 -19.21 6.25 34.93
C GLY A 732 -18.50 6.21 33.58
N ASP A 733 -19.00 6.89 32.54
CA ASP A 733 -18.33 6.87 31.23
C ASP A 733 -17.13 7.84 31.24
N GLY A 734 -15.92 7.30 31.20
CA GLY A 734 -14.69 8.09 31.10
C GLY A 734 -14.53 8.72 29.72
N PHE A 735 -13.84 9.86 29.65
CA PHE A 735 -13.51 10.57 28.41
C PHE A 735 -12.02 10.89 28.35
N TYR A 736 -11.39 10.74 27.19
CA TYR A 736 -10.13 11.41 26.91
C TYR A 736 -10.39 12.85 26.44
N ALA A 737 -9.75 13.83 27.07
CA ALA A 737 -9.66 15.18 26.51
C ALA A 737 -8.49 15.26 25.53
N TYR A 738 -8.73 15.75 24.32
CA TYR A 738 -7.72 15.80 23.27
C TYR A 738 -7.80 17.05 22.38
N MET A 739 -6.75 17.29 21.60
CA MET A 739 -6.69 18.27 20.51
C MET A 739 -6.10 17.62 19.26
N ASN A 740 -6.65 17.95 18.09
CA ASN A 740 -6.14 17.49 16.80
C ASN A 740 -5.35 18.60 16.10
N GLN A 741 -4.04 18.40 15.89
CA GLN A 741 -3.19 19.26 15.05
C GLN A 741 -3.01 18.59 13.69
N ASN A 742 -4.09 18.52 12.90
CA ASN A 742 -4.13 17.77 11.64
C ASN A 742 -2.99 18.15 10.67
N ALA A 743 -2.68 19.44 10.54
CA ALA A 743 -1.58 19.93 9.70
C ALA A 743 -0.18 19.47 10.16
N LEU A 744 -0.04 18.96 11.38
CA LEU A 744 1.19 18.40 11.95
C LEU A 744 1.12 16.88 12.17
N GLY A 745 -0.02 16.24 11.84
CA GLY A 745 -0.25 14.82 12.05
C GLY A 745 -0.26 14.39 13.53
N LYS A 746 -0.66 15.27 14.46
CA LYS A 746 -0.62 15.00 15.91
C LYS A 746 -2.00 15.01 16.55
N LYS A 747 -2.27 14.04 17.43
CA LYS A 747 -3.40 14.02 18.37
C LYS A 747 -2.84 14.04 19.80
N LEU A 748 -3.16 15.09 20.54
CA LEU A 748 -2.58 15.36 21.87
C LEU A 748 -3.65 15.23 22.95
N TYR A 749 -3.46 14.30 23.88
CA TYR A 749 -4.35 14.02 25.00
C TYR A 749 -3.90 14.73 26.28
N PHE A 750 -4.82 15.10 27.16
CA PHE A 750 -4.49 15.65 28.48
C PHE A 750 -3.82 14.57 29.34
N SER A 751 -2.64 14.87 29.91
CA SER A 751 -1.83 13.89 30.67
C SER A 751 -2.11 13.86 32.18
N GLY A 752 -3.10 14.60 32.67
CA GLY A 752 -3.41 14.62 34.11
C GLY A 752 -2.51 15.53 34.96
N VAL A 753 -1.47 16.13 34.38
CA VAL A 753 -0.50 16.98 35.10
C VAL A 753 -0.44 18.40 34.53
N MET A 754 0.09 19.34 35.32
CA MET A 754 0.41 20.68 34.86
C MET A 754 1.78 20.70 34.17
N ASP A 755 1.88 21.37 33.03
CA ASP A 755 3.15 21.75 32.39
C ASP A 755 3.34 23.27 32.52
N GLY A 756 4.12 23.66 33.54
CA GLY A 756 4.30 25.06 33.92
C GLY A 756 2.97 25.73 34.32
N TYR A 757 2.48 26.63 33.48
CA TYR A 757 1.24 27.39 33.69
C TYR A 757 0.04 26.85 32.88
N TYR A 758 0.23 25.72 32.21
CA TYR A 758 -0.69 25.10 31.24
C TYR A 758 -0.98 23.64 31.64
N LEU A 759 -1.97 23.01 31.03
CA LEU A 759 -2.17 21.56 31.21
C LEU A 759 -1.23 20.81 30.26
N GLY A 760 -0.54 19.80 30.78
CA GLY A 760 0.35 18.93 30.02
C GLY A 760 -0.41 18.03 29.05
N THR A 761 0.31 17.54 28.04
CA THR A 761 -0.24 16.63 27.03
C THR A 761 0.67 15.46 26.73
N THR A 762 0.08 14.36 26.25
CA THR A 762 0.78 13.18 25.72
C THR A 762 0.19 12.76 24.38
N GLU A 763 0.99 12.12 23.51
CA GLU A 763 0.51 11.48 22.27
C GLU A 763 0.10 10.02 22.53
N ASN A 764 0.43 9.47 23.71
CA ASN A 764 0.14 8.10 24.13
C ASN A 764 -1.17 8.04 24.93
N THR A 765 -2.18 7.33 24.42
CA THR A 765 -3.47 7.15 25.09
C THR A 765 -3.35 6.45 26.45
N ALA A 766 -2.37 5.56 26.64
CA ALA A 766 -2.14 4.88 27.92
C ALA A 766 -1.61 5.82 29.03
N GLU A 767 -1.03 6.96 28.65
CA GLU A 767 -0.58 8.01 29.59
C GLU A 767 -1.61 9.13 29.75
N ALA A 768 -2.71 9.09 29.00
CA ALA A 768 -3.75 10.10 29.04
C ALA A 768 -4.60 9.95 30.30
N ALA A 769 -4.93 11.08 30.93
CA ALA A 769 -5.83 11.08 32.06
C ALA A 769 -7.28 10.92 31.58
N VAL A 770 -7.99 9.95 32.15
CA VAL A 770 -9.42 9.75 31.95
C VAL A 770 -10.19 10.82 32.73
N LEU A 771 -10.94 11.65 32.01
CA LEU A 771 -11.84 12.66 32.57
C LEU A 771 -13.25 12.12 32.72
N TYR A 772 -13.94 12.66 33.69
CA TYR A 772 -15.34 12.40 34.00
C TYR A 772 -16.09 13.73 34.03
N LYS A 773 -17.38 13.67 33.67
CA LYS A 773 -18.28 14.83 33.73
C LYS A 773 -19.10 14.76 35.01
N GLU A 774 -19.17 15.87 35.72
CA GLU A 774 -20.12 16.07 36.83
C GLU A 774 -21.15 17.10 36.38
N GLU A 775 -22.38 16.65 36.12
CA GLU A 775 -23.47 17.55 35.71
C GLU A 775 -23.82 18.54 36.82
N VAL A 776 -23.96 19.80 36.46
CA VAL A 776 -24.37 20.88 37.37
C VAL A 776 -25.35 21.81 36.68
N THR A 777 -26.06 22.62 37.46
CA THR A 777 -26.96 23.62 36.88
C THR A 777 -26.18 24.59 35.99
N GLY A 778 -26.51 24.59 34.69
CA GLY A 778 -25.88 25.46 33.70
C GLY A 778 -24.64 24.88 33.02
N GLY A 779 -24.36 23.57 33.09
CA GLY A 779 -23.27 22.93 32.36
C GLY A 779 -22.76 21.65 33.02
N PHE A 780 -21.47 21.39 32.90
CA PHE A 780 -20.79 20.29 33.60
C PHE A 780 -19.41 20.72 34.08
N LYS A 781 -18.90 20.07 35.13
CA LYS A 781 -17.50 20.19 35.55
C LYS A 781 -16.71 19.01 35.00
N LEU A 782 -15.44 19.22 34.69
CA LEU A 782 -14.51 18.19 34.28
C LEU A 782 -13.57 17.83 35.43
N TYR A 783 -13.43 16.54 35.72
CA TYR A 783 -12.51 16.03 36.74
C TYR A 783 -11.85 14.73 36.32
N PHE A 784 -10.70 14.40 36.90
CA PHE A 784 -10.06 13.08 36.79
C PHE A 784 -9.69 12.60 38.19
N LEU A 785 -9.35 11.32 38.31
CA LEU A 785 -8.85 10.73 39.55
C LEU A 785 -7.33 10.79 39.56
N ASN A 786 -6.76 11.63 40.43
CA ASN A 786 -5.32 11.68 40.68
C ASN A 786 -5.02 10.96 41.98
N ASP A 787 -4.37 9.79 41.92
CA ASP A 787 -4.17 8.90 43.08
C ASP A 787 -5.47 8.61 43.86
N GLY A 788 -6.58 8.40 43.14
CA GLY A 788 -7.91 8.16 43.71
C GLY A 788 -8.63 9.40 44.24
N VAL A 789 -8.04 10.60 44.12
CA VAL A 789 -8.66 11.87 44.55
C VAL A 789 -9.26 12.60 43.37
N LYS A 790 -10.56 12.94 43.45
CA LYS A 790 -11.24 13.79 42.45
C LYS A 790 -10.53 15.13 42.34
N THR A 791 -9.93 15.39 41.17
CA THR A 791 -9.20 16.61 40.83
C THR A 791 -9.87 17.25 39.62
N TYR A 792 -10.37 18.48 39.79
CA TYR A 792 -11.10 19.23 38.78
C TYR A 792 -10.19 20.09 37.93
N ILE A 793 -10.58 20.29 36.67
CA ILE A 793 -10.05 21.33 35.81
C ILE A 793 -10.77 22.64 36.15
N ASN A 794 -10.00 23.64 36.58
CA ASN A 794 -10.49 24.97 36.93
C ASN A 794 -9.87 26.05 36.05
N LEU A 795 -10.60 27.16 35.92
CA LEU A 795 -10.16 28.35 35.22
C LEU A 795 -10.05 29.52 36.19
N THR A 796 -8.90 30.18 36.20
CA THR A 796 -8.61 31.28 37.13
C THR A 796 -8.49 32.61 36.39
N ASP A 797 -9.13 33.66 36.92
CA ASP A 797 -8.94 35.02 36.40
C ASP A 797 -7.51 35.49 36.67
N ARG A 798 -6.76 35.80 35.60
CA ARG A 798 -5.40 36.37 35.67
C ARG A 798 -5.40 37.89 35.51
N GLY A 799 -6.57 38.52 35.43
CA GLY A 799 -6.75 39.93 35.15
C GLY A 799 -6.53 40.28 33.68
N ASN A 800 -6.94 41.49 33.28
CA ASN A 800 -6.85 42.01 31.91
C ASN A 800 -7.56 41.13 30.85
N GLY A 801 -8.66 40.47 31.22
CA GLY A 801 -9.42 39.63 30.30
C GLY A 801 -8.69 38.34 29.90
N LYS A 802 -7.81 37.82 30.76
CA LYS A 802 -7.11 36.55 30.56
C LYS A 802 -7.50 35.55 31.63
N ALA A 803 -7.67 34.30 31.23
CA ALA A 803 -7.83 33.17 32.15
C ALA A 803 -6.55 32.32 32.16
N GLY A 804 -6.30 31.63 33.28
CA GLY A 804 -5.34 30.54 33.39
C GLY A 804 -6.05 29.23 33.68
N VAL A 805 -5.32 28.13 33.55
CA VAL A 805 -5.76 26.79 33.97
C VAL A 805 -5.13 26.42 35.31
N GLU A 806 -5.85 25.64 36.10
CA GLU A 806 -5.40 25.08 37.37
C GLU A 806 -6.07 23.72 37.61
N LEU A 807 -5.36 22.79 38.23
CA LEU A 807 -5.93 21.55 38.75
C LEU A 807 -6.23 21.72 40.23
N SER A 808 -7.47 21.51 40.65
CA SER A 808 -7.93 21.79 42.02
C SER A 808 -8.85 20.70 42.55
N THR A 809 -8.72 20.36 43.84
CA THR A 809 -9.59 19.37 44.50
C THR A 809 -10.87 19.97 45.09
N SER A 810 -11.07 21.29 44.97
CA SER A 810 -12.23 21.99 45.57
C SER A 810 -12.87 23.03 44.66
N ASN A 811 -12.13 23.59 43.70
CA ASN A 811 -12.63 24.58 42.75
C ASN A 811 -12.74 23.94 41.37
N ALA A 812 -13.83 24.21 40.66
CA ALA A 812 -14.07 23.64 39.34
C ALA A 812 -14.72 24.68 38.44
N ALA A 813 -14.26 24.74 37.18
CA ALA A 813 -14.92 25.52 36.15
C ALA A 813 -16.20 24.80 35.69
N VAL A 814 -17.23 25.57 35.35
CA VAL A 814 -18.46 25.03 34.74
C VAL A 814 -18.37 25.26 33.24
N PHE A 815 -18.24 24.17 32.50
CA PHE A 815 -18.17 24.18 31.05
C PHE A 815 -19.56 24.04 30.44
N THR A 816 -19.78 24.77 29.36
CA THR A 816 -20.96 24.74 28.50
C THR A 816 -20.52 24.56 27.06
N MET A 817 -21.35 23.91 26.25
CA MET A 817 -21.08 23.81 24.83
C MET A 817 -21.53 25.09 24.13
N ASN A 818 -20.62 25.77 23.44
CA ASN A 818 -21.00 26.79 22.47
C ASN A 818 -21.42 26.07 21.19
N THR A 819 -22.73 26.03 20.92
CA THR A 819 -23.30 25.29 19.78
C THR A 819 -23.00 25.90 18.42
N GLU A 820 -22.66 27.19 18.35
CA GLU A 820 -22.31 27.87 17.10
C GLU A 820 -20.90 27.47 16.62
N LEU A 821 -19.96 27.39 17.56
CA LEU A 821 -18.56 27.04 17.26
C LEU A 821 -18.24 25.56 17.46
N ASN A 822 -19.17 24.79 18.07
CA ASN A 822 -18.94 23.42 18.52
C ASN A 822 -17.71 23.28 19.43
N VAL A 823 -17.53 24.23 20.35
CA VAL A 823 -16.39 24.31 21.28
C VAL A 823 -16.90 24.48 22.72
N MET A 824 -16.30 23.75 23.65
CA MET A 824 -16.58 23.92 25.08
C MET A 824 -16.00 25.22 25.62
N VAL A 825 -16.83 25.97 26.34
CA VAL A 825 -16.47 27.26 26.93
C VAL A 825 -16.89 27.34 28.40
N SER A 826 -16.18 28.17 29.15
CA SER A 826 -16.52 28.52 30.53
C SER A 826 -16.39 30.01 30.73
N GLU A 827 -17.27 30.59 31.54
CA GLU A 827 -17.24 32.00 31.88
C GLU A 827 -16.24 32.27 33.02
N VAL A 828 -15.35 33.24 32.83
CA VAL A 828 -14.41 33.73 33.86
C VAL A 828 -14.48 35.25 33.86
N ALA A 829 -14.86 35.83 35.00
CA ALA A 829 -14.99 37.29 35.18
C ALA A 829 -15.83 37.98 34.07
N GLY A 830 -16.92 37.35 33.62
CA GLY A 830 -17.83 37.89 32.60
C GLY A 830 -17.40 37.68 31.15
N ASN A 831 -16.33 36.92 30.89
CA ASN A 831 -15.85 36.62 29.54
C ASN A 831 -15.82 35.10 29.31
N LEU A 832 -16.14 34.66 28.09
CA LEU A 832 -16.07 33.25 27.71
C LEU A 832 -14.65 32.85 27.28
N PHE A 833 -14.17 31.75 27.85
CA PHE A 833 -12.88 31.15 27.52
C PHE A 833 -13.07 29.70 27.07
N TRP A 834 -12.29 29.28 26.08
CA TRP A 834 -12.17 27.89 25.65
C TRP A 834 -10.82 27.32 26.08
N LEU A 835 -10.73 26.00 26.17
CA LEU A 835 -9.48 25.28 26.40
C LEU A 835 -8.91 24.78 25.07
N GLY A 836 -7.62 24.97 24.85
CA GLY A 836 -6.92 24.39 23.72
C GLY A 836 -5.57 25.05 23.43
N THR A 837 -5.10 24.92 22.20
CA THR A 837 -3.78 25.44 21.77
C THR A 837 -3.85 26.09 20.39
N TYR A 838 -2.74 26.62 19.90
CA TYR A 838 -2.62 27.20 18.57
C TYR A 838 -1.27 26.87 17.95
N SER A 839 -1.20 26.88 16.61
CA SER A 839 0.04 26.59 15.85
C SER A 839 0.74 25.30 16.34
N GLU A 840 2.02 25.35 16.69
CA GLU A 840 2.83 24.17 17.05
C GLU A 840 2.91 23.92 18.58
N TYR A 841 2.22 24.71 19.40
CA TYR A 841 2.24 24.55 20.86
C TYR A 841 1.47 23.30 21.29
N LYS A 842 1.99 22.58 22.29
CA LYS A 842 1.47 21.26 22.67
C LYS A 842 0.58 21.24 23.91
N THR A 843 0.66 22.24 24.79
CA THR A 843 -0.08 22.27 26.06
C THR A 843 -1.50 22.86 25.93
N PHE A 844 -2.46 22.45 26.76
CA PHE A 844 -3.75 23.14 26.84
C PHE A 844 -3.66 24.45 27.62
N SER A 845 -4.22 25.51 27.05
CA SER A 845 -4.33 26.83 27.65
C SER A 845 -5.77 27.34 27.61
N ALA A 846 -6.10 28.25 28.52
CA ALA A 846 -7.37 28.97 28.50
C ALA A 846 -7.25 30.22 27.63
N SER A 847 -8.02 30.30 26.55
CA SER A 847 -7.98 31.38 25.58
C SER A 847 -9.34 32.03 25.41
N SER A 848 -9.37 33.35 25.17
CA SER A 848 -10.62 34.08 24.94
C SER A 848 -11.34 33.53 23.71
N ILE A 849 -12.66 33.40 23.78
CA ILE A 849 -13.48 32.96 22.64
C ILE A 849 -13.29 33.85 21.40
N SER A 850 -12.91 35.12 21.59
CA SER A 850 -12.63 36.07 20.51
C SER A 850 -11.54 35.61 19.53
N TYR A 851 -10.66 34.69 19.92
CA TYR A 851 -9.63 34.11 19.06
C TYR A 851 -10.14 33.06 18.09
N ILE A 852 -11.37 32.56 18.29
CA ILE A 852 -12.01 31.51 17.49
C ILE A 852 -13.45 31.86 17.09
N SER A 853 -13.90 33.10 17.29
CA SER A 853 -15.25 33.58 16.92
C SER A 853 -15.21 34.64 15.82
N GLY A 854 -16.34 34.87 15.14
CA GLY A 854 -16.43 35.85 14.05
C GLY A 854 -15.49 35.50 12.90
N ASP A 855 -14.74 36.48 12.38
CA ASP A 855 -13.75 36.27 11.29
C ASP A 855 -12.66 35.24 11.65
N ASN A 856 -12.47 34.91 12.93
CA ASN A 856 -11.51 33.91 13.37
C ASN A 856 -12.10 32.49 13.48
N ALA A 857 -13.40 32.27 13.26
CA ALA A 857 -14.01 30.95 13.34
C ALA A 857 -13.41 29.96 12.33
N SER A 858 -13.00 30.46 11.16
CA SER A 858 -12.29 29.67 10.13
C SER A 858 -10.90 29.19 10.55
N LYS A 859 -10.38 29.62 11.70
CA LYS A 859 -9.08 29.18 12.23
C LYS A 859 -9.18 27.93 13.07
N ILE A 860 -10.38 27.53 13.49
CA ILE A 860 -10.62 26.28 14.24
C ILE A 860 -10.14 25.11 13.38
N ASP A 861 -9.39 24.20 13.99
CA ASP A 861 -8.78 23.00 13.41
C ASP A 861 -7.75 23.25 12.27
N GLY A 862 -7.52 24.50 11.86
CA GLY A 862 -6.44 24.92 10.98
C GLY A 862 -5.23 25.53 11.70
N SER A 863 -5.47 26.47 12.63
CA SER A 863 -4.40 27.12 13.41
C SER A 863 -4.75 27.32 14.89
N GLN A 864 -5.99 27.07 15.29
CA GLN A 864 -6.50 27.06 16.65
C GLN A 864 -7.11 25.68 16.90
N PHE A 865 -6.69 24.99 17.94
CA PHE A 865 -7.04 23.58 18.18
C PHE A 865 -7.76 23.46 19.52
N PRO A 866 -9.10 23.50 19.53
CA PRO A 866 -9.89 23.41 20.76
C PRO A 866 -9.86 22.00 21.37
N MET A 867 -10.00 21.95 22.69
CA MET A 867 -10.19 20.71 23.44
C MET A 867 -11.51 20.06 23.05
N ARG A 868 -11.44 18.77 22.72
CA ARG A 868 -12.57 17.89 22.46
C ARG A 868 -12.56 16.74 23.47
N LEU A 869 -13.70 16.06 23.62
CA LEU A 869 -13.85 14.87 24.47
C LEU A 869 -14.17 13.68 23.58
N GLU A 870 -13.47 12.57 23.81
CA GLU A 870 -13.67 11.27 23.16
C GLU A 870 -14.02 10.26 24.25
N ALA A 871 -15.05 9.44 24.04
CA ALA A 871 -15.43 8.41 25.01
C ALA A 871 -14.34 7.34 25.10
N VAL A 872 -14.05 6.86 26.31
CA VAL A 872 -13.20 5.68 26.50
C VAL A 872 -14.06 4.45 26.20
N GLU A 873 -13.65 3.63 25.23
CA GLU A 873 -14.35 2.37 24.94
C GLU A 873 -14.33 1.47 26.18
N ALA A 874 -15.50 0.92 26.53
CA ALA A 874 -15.69 0.15 27.76
C ALA A 874 -14.97 -1.21 27.69
N GLY A 875 -13.66 -1.22 27.95
CA GLY A 875 -12.95 -2.37 28.49
C GLY A 875 -13.31 -2.52 29.97
N GLU A 876 -13.45 -3.76 30.44
CA GLU A 876 -13.80 -4.09 31.82
C GLU A 876 -12.85 -3.41 32.83
N GLN A 877 -13.25 -2.27 33.40
CA GLN A 877 -12.63 -1.72 34.59
C GLN A 877 -13.41 -2.16 35.85
N PRO A 878 -12.72 -2.63 36.90
CA PRO A 878 -13.36 -3.05 38.14
C PRO A 878 -13.92 -1.83 38.90
N SER A 879 -15.22 -1.86 39.17
CA SER A 879 -15.92 -0.92 40.02
C SER A 879 -15.48 -1.08 41.48
N GLU A 880 -14.63 -0.18 41.99
CA GLU A 880 -14.42 0.00 43.43
C GLU A 880 -15.30 1.13 43.94
N THR A 881 -16.41 0.79 44.59
CA THR A 881 -17.01 1.67 45.61
C THR A 881 -17.57 0.82 46.75
N PRO A 882 -17.12 1.02 48.01
CA PRO A 882 -17.48 0.17 49.14
C PRO A 882 -18.88 0.53 49.66
N SER A 883 -19.76 -0.47 49.78
CA SER A 883 -21.04 -0.34 50.48
C SER A 883 -21.03 -1.13 51.79
N GLU A 884 -21.46 -0.46 52.86
CA GLU A 884 -21.32 -0.84 54.26
C GLU A 884 -22.17 -2.06 54.71
N THR A 885 -21.50 -3.00 55.42
CA THR A 885 -21.83 -3.74 56.68
C THR A 885 -23.26 -4.33 56.97
N PRO A 886 -23.41 -5.34 57.87
CA PRO A 886 -24.06 -6.63 57.54
C PRO A 886 -25.28 -7.00 58.43
N SER A 887 -25.83 -8.21 58.22
CA SER A 887 -26.16 -9.20 59.28
C SER A 887 -27.62 -9.72 59.39
N GLU A 888 -27.77 -11.03 59.10
CA GLU A 888 -28.48 -12.10 59.85
C GLU A 888 -29.51 -13.01 59.13
N THR A 889 -29.04 -14.25 58.89
CA THR A 889 -29.57 -15.65 59.10
C THR A 889 -30.91 -15.90 59.85
N PRO A 890 -31.48 -17.16 59.96
CA PRO A 890 -31.33 -18.44 59.19
C PRO A 890 -32.63 -19.32 59.01
N SER A 891 -32.47 -20.49 58.34
CA SER A 891 -33.13 -21.81 58.53
C SER A 891 -34.49 -22.08 57.82
N GLU A 892 -34.74 -23.23 57.14
CA GLU A 892 -34.80 -24.62 57.64
C GLU A 892 -34.74 -25.72 56.52
N THR A 893 -33.81 -26.69 56.66
CA THR A 893 -33.84 -28.21 56.54
C THR A 893 -34.55 -28.99 55.38
N PRO A 894 -34.27 -30.31 55.08
CA PRO A 894 -33.14 -31.27 55.35
C PRO A 894 -32.68 -32.24 54.18
N SER A 895 -31.51 -32.90 54.39
CA SER A 895 -31.07 -34.31 54.09
C SER A 895 -31.06 -34.95 52.67
N GLU A 896 -29.89 -35.47 52.23
CA GLU A 896 -29.46 -36.91 52.17
C GLU A 896 -28.17 -37.03 51.29
N THR A 897 -27.25 -37.93 51.62
CA THR A 897 -25.91 -38.15 50.99
C THR A 897 -25.98 -39.08 49.75
N PRO A 898 -25.12 -38.95 48.70
CA PRO A 898 -23.89 -39.76 48.63
C PRO A 898 -22.69 -39.18 47.82
N SER A 899 -21.48 -39.62 48.20
CA SER A 899 -20.34 -40.11 47.38
C SER A 899 -19.88 -39.37 46.11
N GLU A 900 -18.69 -38.76 46.20
CA GLU A 900 -17.46 -38.96 45.38
C GLU A 900 -16.59 -37.69 45.51
N THR A 901 -15.28 -37.88 45.41
CA THR A 901 -14.22 -36.95 45.83
C THR A 901 -14.04 -35.79 44.85
N PRO A 902 -13.85 -34.52 45.28
CA PRO A 902 -13.65 -33.42 44.34
C PRO A 902 -12.26 -33.49 43.72
N SER A 903 -12.22 -33.62 42.41
CA SER A 903 -11.04 -33.47 41.57
C SER A 903 -11.47 -32.65 40.37
N GLU A 904 -11.36 -31.33 40.44
CA GLU A 904 -10.96 -30.48 39.31
C GLU A 904 -10.23 -29.26 39.88
N THR A 905 -8.98 -29.11 39.46
CA THR A 905 -8.15 -27.92 39.68
C THR A 905 -8.55 -26.92 38.59
N PRO A 906 -8.82 -25.64 38.92
CA PRO A 906 -9.14 -24.65 37.89
C PRO A 906 -7.87 -24.37 37.09
N SER A 907 -7.92 -24.62 35.78
CA SER A 907 -6.89 -24.28 34.80
C SER A 907 -7.40 -23.10 33.98
N GLU A 908 -7.42 -21.91 34.59
CA GLU A 908 -7.36 -20.67 33.82
C GLU A 908 -5.88 -20.38 33.57
N GLU A 909 -5.48 -20.45 32.31
CA GLU A 909 -4.15 -20.09 31.86
C GLU A 909 -4.05 -18.55 31.87
N PRO A 910 -3.10 -17.96 32.61
CA PRO A 910 -3.01 -16.51 32.75
C PRO A 910 -2.55 -15.85 31.45
N GLU A 911 -3.15 -14.71 31.09
CA GLU A 911 -2.63 -13.82 30.05
C GLU A 911 -1.26 -13.26 30.47
N VAL A 912 -0.29 -13.35 29.55
CA VAL A 912 1.11 -13.00 29.76
C VAL A 912 1.43 -11.70 29.00
N GLU A 913 1.85 -10.66 29.72
CA GLU A 913 2.28 -9.38 29.14
C GLU A 913 3.81 -9.21 29.26
N ILE A 914 4.49 -8.81 28.19
CA ILE A 914 5.95 -8.58 28.16
C ILE A 914 6.26 -7.13 28.52
N GLN A 915 6.85 -6.89 29.69
CA GLN A 915 7.11 -5.55 30.24
C GLN A 915 8.61 -5.22 30.30
N LEU A 916 8.95 -3.94 30.14
CA LEU A 916 10.34 -3.45 30.26
C LEU A 916 10.82 -3.55 31.72
N VAL A 917 11.96 -4.21 31.93
CA VAL A 917 12.56 -4.38 33.25
C VAL A 917 13.49 -3.20 33.54
N THR A 918 13.12 -2.38 34.53
CA THR A 918 13.91 -1.23 34.97
C THR A 918 14.95 -1.59 36.04
N LYS A 919 14.84 -2.77 36.66
CA LYS A 919 15.79 -3.27 37.66
C LYS A 919 15.92 -4.80 37.57
N PRO A 920 16.87 -5.33 36.80
CA PRO A 920 17.02 -6.77 36.64
C PRO A 920 17.62 -7.40 37.89
N VAL A 921 17.22 -8.63 38.16
CA VAL A 921 17.60 -9.46 39.31
C VAL A 921 18.46 -10.62 38.79
N ALA A 922 19.42 -11.05 39.60
CA ALA A 922 20.28 -12.18 39.25
C ALA A 922 19.48 -13.48 39.08
N ASP A 923 19.90 -14.29 38.11
CA ASP A 923 19.36 -15.60 37.74
C ASP A 923 17.89 -15.64 37.27
N ALA A 924 17.23 -14.49 37.18
CA ALA A 924 15.93 -14.37 36.54
C ALA A 924 16.06 -14.41 35.01
N PRO A 925 15.16 -15.11 34.30
CA PRO A 925 15.13 -15.11 32.85
C PRO A 925 14.60 -13.78 32.31
N TYR A 926 15.24 -13.28 31.27
CA TYR A 926 14.81 -12.08 30.55
C TYR A 926 14.90 -12.30 29.05
N LEU A 927 13.95 -11.74 28.31
CA LEU A 927 14.12 -11.48 26.88
C LEU A 927 14.98 -10.22 26.73
N ALA A 928 16.05 -10.30 25.94
CA ALA A 928 16.92 -9.15 25.69
C ALA A 928 16.60 -8.57 24.31
N GLY A 929 16.01 -7.37 24.27
CA GLY A 929 15.42 -6.77 23.07
C GLY A 929 16.02 -5.40 22.71
N LEU A 930 16.06 -5.11 21.41
CA LEU A 930 16.32 -3.81 20.80
C LEU A 930 15.02 -3.29 20.19
N VAL A 931 14.49 -2.18 20.70
CA VAL A 931 13.27 -1.57 20.15
C VAL A 931 13.66 -0.45 19.18
N GLN A 932 13.48 -0.69 17.88
CA GLN A 932 13.72 0.26 16.80
C GLN A 932 12.44 1.01 16.45
N LYS A 933 12.03 1.94 17.33
CA LYS A 933 10.73 2.65 17.21
C LYS A 933 10.53 3.32 15.85
N GLY A 934 11.56 3.95 15.30
CA GLY A 934 11.49 4.60 13.98
C GLY A 934 11.32 3.64 12.80
N LEU A 935 11.46 2.33 13.03
CA LEU A 935 11.29 1.27 12.04
C LEU A 935 10.14 0.30 12.40
N ASN A 936 9.37 0.62 13.46
CA ASN A 936 8.33 -0.25 14.03
C ASN A 936 8.77 -1.71 14.24
N LYS A 937 9.97 -1.90 14.77
CA LYS A 937 10.63 -3.21 14.80
C LYS A 937 11.24 -3.49 16.16
N THR A 938 11.06 -4.71 16.67
CA THR A 938 11.72 -5.19 17.90
C THR A 938 12.55 -6.42 17.59
N LEU A 939 13.81 -6.41 18.03
CA LEU A 939 14.77 -7.48 17.78
C LEU A 939 15.26 -8.07 19.08
N TYR A 940 15.04 -9.37 19.29
CA TYR A 940 15.47 -10.13 20.45
C TYR A 940 16.78 -10.88 20.20
N PHE A 941 17.55 -11.14 21.25
CA PHE A 941 18.79 -11.91 21.13
C PHE A 941 18.53 -13.40 20.81
N ALA A 942 19.10 -13.89 19.71
CA ALA A 942 18.87 -15.25 19.19
C ALA A 942 19.86 -16.31 19.73
N GLY A 943 20.75 -15.98 20.67
CA GLY A 943 21.66 -16.97 21.27
C GLY A 943 22.82 -17.45 20.39
N ALA A 944 23.15 -16.68 19.35
CA ALA A 944 24.23 -16.99 18.42
C ALA A 944 25.04 -15.73 18.05
N MET A 945 26.20 -15.94 17.41
CA MET A 945 26.95 -14.88 16.74
C MET A 945 26.52 -14.82 15.27
N ASP A 946 26.33 -13.61 14.74
CA ASP A 946 26.27 -13.31 13.31
C ASP A 946 27.52 -12.51 12.91
N GLY A 947 28.47 -13.19 12.26
CA GLY A 947 29.80 -12.65 12.00
C GLY A 947 30.52 -12.23 13.29
N ASN A 948 30.76 -10.93 13.46
CA ASN A 948 31.40 -10.35 14.65
C ASN A 948 30.41 -9.74 15.65
N PHE A 949 29.10 -9.94 15.43
CA PHE A 949 28.01 -9.36 16.20
C PHE A 949 27.16 -10.48 16.80
N LEU A 950 26.30 -10.14 17.75
CA LEU A 950 25.30 -11.08 18.27
C LEU A 950 24.08 -11.09 17.35
N ALA A 951 23.60 -12.29 17.03
CA ALA A 951 22.46 -12.52 16.16
C ALA A 951 21.14 -12.14 16.86
N THR A 952 20.16 -11.75 16.06
CA THR A 952 18.84 -11.34 16.53
C THR A 952 17.71 -12.05 15.78
N THR A 953 16.52 -12.02 16.37
CA THR A 953 15.26 -12.52 15.81
C THR A 953 14.15 -11.54 16.13
N GLU A 954 13.13 -11.43 15.28
CA GLU A 954 11.92 -10.64 15.56
C GLU A 954 10.87 -11.45 16.32
N ASP A 955 10.92 -12.78 16.19
CA ASP A 955 10.09 -13.72 16.93
C ASP A 955 10.60 -13.86 18.38
N PRO A 956 9.81 -13.46 19.40
CA PRO A 956 10.18 -13.60 20.80
C PRO A 956 10.27 -15.07 21.26
N GLU A 957 9.55 -16.00 20.63
CA GLU A 957 9.62 -17.43 20.97
C GLU A 957 10.94 -18.07 20.50
N ALA A 958 11.49 -17.59 19.38
CA ALA A 958 12.81 -17.98 18.89
C ALA A 958 13.98 -17.33 19.67
N ALA A 959 13.70 -16.37 20.56
CA ALA A 959 14.72 -15.70 21.35
C ALA A 959 15.21 -16.59 22.50
N VAL A 960 16.48 -16.43 22.89
CA VAL A 960 17.01 -17.13 24.06
C VAL A 960 16.84 -16.31 25.33
N GLU A 961 16.46 -16.97 26.42
CA GLU A 961 16.46 -16.34 27.73
C GLU A 961 17.87 -15.94 28.17
N LEU A 962 18.04 -14.64 28.43
CA LEU A 962 19.26 -14.08 28.98
C LEU A 962 19.13 -13.93 30.50
N LYS A 963 20.14 -14.36 31.23
CA LYS A 963 20.21 -14.38 32.70
C LYS A 963 21.42 -13.60 33.19
N LEU A 964 21.30 -13.04 34.39
CA LEU A 964 22.36 -12.27 35.04
C LEU A 964 23.01 -13.12 36.14
N GLU A 965 24.31 -13.34 36.08
CA GLU A 965 25.07 -13.94 37.17
C GLU A 965 25.73 -12.84 38.01
N ALA A 966 25.32 -12.69 39.28
CA ALA A 966 25.89 -11.69 40.17
C ALA A 966 27.35 -12.01 40.52
N VAL A 967 28.23 -11.02 40.36
CA VAL A 967 29.67 -11.13 40.67
C VAL A 967 30.18 -9.89 41.38
N ASN A 968 31.42 -9.96 41.88
CA ASN A 968 32.02 -8.81 42.57
C ASN A 968 32.18 -7.63 41.60
N GLY A 969 31.42 -6.57 41.82
CA GLY A 969 31.44 -5.36 41.00
C GLY A 969 30.38 -5.28 39.90
N GLY A 970 29.48 -6.26 39.77
CA GLY A 970 28.41 -6.21 38.76
C GLY A 970 27.79 -7.57 38.42
N TYR A 971 27.55 -7.81 37.14
CA TYR A 971 26.92 -9.00 36.60
C TYR A 971 27.66 -9.54 35.37
N TYR A 972 27.60 -10.84 35.14
CA TYR A 972 27.82 -11.44 33.82
C TYR A 972 26.48 -11.75 33.16
N LEU A 973 26.38 -11.57 31.85
CA LEU A 973 25.22 -12.01 31.07
C LEU A 973 25.49 -13.41 30.52
N TYR A 974 24.54 -14.32 30.70
CA TYR A 974 24.65 -15.68 30.20
C TYR A 974 23.30 -16.21 29.72
N PHE A 975 23.33 -17.19 28.83
CA PHE A 975 22.19 -18.01 28.45
C PHE A 975 22.60 -19.48 28.46
N VAL A 976 21.63 -20.39 28.43
CA VAL A 976 21.90 -21.83 28.40
C VAL A 976 21.76 -22.32 26.97
N LYS A 977 22.86 -22.81 26.39
CA LYS A 977 22.90 -23.41 25.06
C LYS A 977 23.28 -24.88 25.18
N ASP A 978 22.44 -25.78 24.69
CA ASP A 978 22.65 -27.24 24.76
C ASP A 978 22.91 -27.74 26.20
N GLY A 979 22.24 -27.13 27.19
CA GLY A 979 22.43 -27.44 28.61
C GLY A 979 23.72 -26.88 29.23
N VAL A 980 24.49 -26.10 28.49
CA VAL A 980 25.75 -25.48 28.94
C VAL A 980 25.58 -23.97 29.09
N LYS A 981 26.05 -23.43 30.22
CA LYS A 981 26.09 -22.00 30.46
C LYS A 981 27.06 -21.33 29.49
N THR A 982 26.55 -20.39 28.69
CA THR A 982 27.31 -19.61 27.71
C THR A 982 27.18 -18.13 28.03
N TYR A 983 28.31 -17.45 28.23
CA TYR A 983 28.40 -16.05 28.58
C TYR A 983 28.57 -15.16 27.35
N ILE A 984 28.00 -13.96 27.42
CA ILE A 984 28.34 -12.85 26.52
C ILE A 984 29.60 -12.17 27.07
N ASN A 985 30.71 -12.28 26.34
CA ASN A 985 31.99 -11.74 26.74
C ASN A 985 32.36 -10.51 25.89
N TYR A 986 32.97 -9.52 26.56
CA TYR A 986 33.50 -8.32 25.93
C TYR A 986 35.03 -8.39 25.89
N GLU A 987 35.59 -8.19 24.72
CA GLU A 987 37.03 -8.20 24.51
C GLU A 987 37.50 -6.84 24.02
N ALA A 988 38.20 -6.10 24.89
CA ALA A 988 38.81 -4.84 24.52
C ALA A 988 40.03 -5.07 23.62
N TYR A 989 40.13 -4.30 22.54
CA TYR A 989 41.28 -4.31 21.65
C TYR A 989 41.67 -2.88 21.26
N THR A 990 42.92 -2.67 20.86
CA THR A 990 43.37 -1.37 20.34
C THR A 990 43.15 -1.32 18.83
N LYS A 991 42.34 -0.37 18.37
CA LYS A 991 42.16 -0.10 16.93
C LYS A 991 43.46 0.46 16.32
N SER A 992 43.61 0.34 15.01
CA SER A 992 44.78 0.83 14.27
C SER A 992 45.05 2.33 14.42
N ASN A 993 44.05 3.12 14.82
CA ASN A 993 44.14 4.56 15.09
C ASN A 993 44.49 4.89 16.56
N GLY A 994 44.80 3.88 17.39
CA GLY A 994 45.13 4.03 18.80
C GLY A 994 43.94 4.20 19.75
N LYS A 995 42.70 4.24 19.24
CA LYS A 995 41.48 4.25 20.08
C LYS A 995 41.15 2.84 20.55
N MET A 996 40.47 2.73 21.70
CA MET A 996 40.00 1.44 22.17
C MET A 996 38.75 1.03 21.37
N GLY A 997 38.66 -0.27 21.12
CA GLY A 997 37.52 -0.94 20.54
C GLY A 997 37.09 -2.06 21.46
N CYS A 998 35.88 -2.56 21.25
CA CYS A 998 35.41 -3.74 21.92
C CYS A 998 34.76 -4.68 20.91
N SER A 999 35.09 -5.97 21.00
CA SER A 999 34.42 -7.05 20.27
C SER A 999 33.59 -7.88 21.24
N LEU A 1000 32.62 -8.61 20.68
CA LEU A 1000 31.79 -9.56 21.42
C LEU A 1000 32.20 -10.98 21.05
N SER A 1001 32.16 -11.87 22.03
CA SER A 1001 32.33 -13.30 21.84
C SER A 1001 31.38 -14.08 22.76
N LEU A 1002 31.04 -15.30 22.37
CA LEU A 1002 30.30 -16.24 23.21
C LEU A 1002 31.27 -17.28 23.75
N THR A 1003 31.30 -17.46 25.07
CA THR A 1003 32.26 -18.35 25.75
C THR A 1003 31.59 -19.15 26.86
N THR A 1004 32.11 -20.32 27.15
CA THR A 1004 31.67 -21.15 28.29
C THR A 1004 32.48 -20.88 29.56
N GLU A 1005 33.57 -20.10 29.45
CA GLU A 1005 34.36 -19.63 30.58
C GLU A 1005 33.80 -18.30 31.10
N ALA A 1006 33.79 -18.10 32.42
CA ALA A 1006 33.29 -16.86 33.01
C ALA A 1006 34.12 -15.65 32.53
N PRO A 1007 33.48 -14.54 32.10
CA PRO A 1007 34.18 -13.33 31.65
C PRO A 1007 35.11 -12.73 32.72
N GLU A 1008 36.19 -12.07 32.32
CA GLU A 1008 37.11 -11.43 33.28
C GLU A 1008 36.56 -10.11 33.85
N VAL A 1009 35.67 -9.43 33.11
CA VAL A 1009 35.16 -8.10 33.46
C VAL A 1009 33.66 -8.13 33.67
N ALA A 1010 33.21 -7.66 34.83
CA ALA A 1010 31.79 -7.56 35.16
C ALA A 1010 31.13 -6.34 34.51
N MET A 1011 29.87 -6.48 34.12
CA MET A 1011 29.02 -5.38 33.63
C MET A 1011 28.25 -4.75 34.79
N THR A 1012 28.01 -3.45 34.73
CA THR A 1012 27.15 -2.72 35.66
C THR A 1012 25.86 -2.32 34.98
N TYR A 1013 24.73 -2.48 35.67
CA TYR A 1013 23.44 -2.00 35.18
C TYR A 1013 23.32 -0.48 35.34
N ASN A 1014 22.93 0.22 34.27
CA ASN A 1014 22.64 1.65 34.29
C ASN A 1014 21.13 1.86 34.27
N SER A 1015 20.58 2.43 35.35
CA SER A 1015 19.15 2.69 35.52
C SER A 1015 18.60 3.82 34.66
N ASP A 1016 19.44 4.76 34.22
CA ASP A 1016 19.00 5.89 33.40
C ASP A 1016 18.77 5.46 31.94
N TRP A 1017 19.50 4.43 31.49
CA TRP A 1017 19.42 3.90 30.12
C TRP A 1017 18.72 2.54 30.04
N ASN A 1018 18.41 1.93 31.19
CA ASN A 1018 17.88 0.58 31.33
C ASN A 1018 18.69 -0.50 30.59
N THR A 1019 20.03 -0.41 30.62
CA THR A 1019 20.93 -1.32 29.89
C THR A 1019 22.20 -1.67 30.68
N MET A 1020 22.92 -2.71 30.24
CA MET A 1020 24.22 -3.08 30.81
C MET A 1020 25.35 -2.27 30.20
N VAL A 1021 26.27 -1.83 31.06
CA VAL A 1021 27.46 -1.08 30.70
C VAL A 1021 28.70 -1.83 31.17
N VAL A 1022 29.68 -2.01 30.30
CA VAL A 1022 31.01 -2.50 30.66
C VAL A 1022 32.03 -1.37 30.51
N THR A 1023 32.99 -1.30 31.42
CA THR A 1023 34.03 -0.25 31.40
C THR A 1023 35.42 -0.89 31.27
N PHE A 1024 36.19 -0.43 30.29
CA PHE A 1024 37.60 -0.76 30.12
C PHE A 1024 38.40 0.54 30.25
N GLY A 1025 39.24 0.69 31.28
CA GLY A 1025 39.98 1.93 31.51
C GLY A 1025 39.06 3.15 31.68
N GLU A 1026 39.17 4.14 30.79
CA GLU A 1026 38.33 5.35 30.76
C GLU A 1026 37.16 5.26 29.75
N GLU A 1027 37.05 4.20 28.96
CA GLU A 1027 35.95 4.04 27.99
C GLU A 1027 34.91 3.05 28.49
N ALA A 1028 33.64 3.35 28.21
CA ALA A 1028 32.50 2.51 28.52
C ALA A 1028 31.76 2.09 27.25
N PHE A 1029 31.20 0.88 27.27
CA PHE A 1029 30.49 0.26 26.16
C PHE A 1029 29.16 -0.33 26.61
N VAL A 1030 28.17 -0.33 25.71
CA VAL A 1030 26.83 -0.92 25.87
C VAL A 1030 26.56 -1.93 24.76
N LEU A 1031 25.58 -2.81 24.95
CA LEU A 1031 25.01 -3.60 23.86
C LEU A 1031 23.94 -2.78 23.13
N GLY A 1032 24.01 -2.74 21.81
CA GLY A 1032 23.04 -1.99 21.01
C GLY A 1032 23.27 -2.08 19.50
N THR A 1033 22.40 -1.42 18.76
CA THR A 1033 22.50 -1.20 17.30
C THR A 1033 22.18 0.25 16.95
N TYR A 1034 22.28 0.63 15.68
CA TYR A 1034 21.94 1.96 15.19
C TYR A 1034 21.34 1.91 13.79
N GLY A 1035 20.62 2.96 13.39
CA GLY A 1035 20.02 3.07 12.06
C GLY A 1035 19.15 1.86 11.70
N THR A 1036 19.45 1.19 10.60
CA THR A 1036 18.69 0.03 10.09
C THR A 1036 19.40 -1.31 10.29
N TYR A 1037 20.44 -1.35 11.13
CA TYR A 1037 21.18 -2.59 11.39
C TYR A 1037 20.43 -3.49 12.37
N ASN A 1038 20.35 -4.79 12.06
CA ASN A 1038 19.58 -5.75 12.86
C ASN A 1038 20.42 -6.52 13.89
N THR A 1039 21.76 -6.50 13.82
CA THR A 1039 22.62 -7.26 14.76
C THR A 1039 22.97 -6.46 16.01
N ILE A 1040 23.17 -7.13 17.16
CA ILE A 1040 23.61 -6.49 18.42
C ILE A 1040 25.15 -6.37 18.45
N SER A 1041 25.65 -5.17 18.71
CA SER A 1041 27.08 -4.87 18.77
C SER A 1041 27.50 -4.22 20.11
N ALA A 1042 28.79 -4.27 20.42
CA ALA A 1042 29.37 -3.48 21.51
C ALA A 1042 29.63 -2.05 21.02
N SER A 1043 28.79 -1.10 21.44
CA SER A 1043 28.91 0.31 21.05
C SER A 1043 29.45 1.17 22.18
N SER A 1044 30.27 2.17 21.84
CA SER A 1044 30.79 3.11 22.83
C SER A 1044 29.67 4.00 23.37
N THR A 1045 29.64 4.25 24.68
CA THR A 1045 28.67 5.15 25.31
C THR A 1045 28.76 6.60 24.77
N TYR A 1046 29.85 6.95 24.10
CA TYR A 1046 29.99 8.21 23.37
C TYR A 1046 28.87 8.47 22.36
N TYR A 1047 28.25 7.42 21.80
CA TYR A 1047 27.16 7.57 20.83
C TYR A 1047 25.79 7.83 21.47
N ILE A 1048 25.68 7.71 22.80
CA ILE A 1048 24.43 7.83 23.55
C ILE A 1048 24.53 8.81 24.73
N THR A 1049 25.57 9.64 24.77
CA THR A 1049 25.84 10.59 25.85
C THR A 1049 25.99 12.02 25.32
N GLY A 1050 25.83 13.01 26.21
CA GLY A 1050 25.90 14.43 25.85
C GLY A 1050 24.80 14.82 24.85
N ASP A 1051 25.17 15.58 23.82
CA ASP A 1051 24.24 16.03 22.78
C ASP A 1051 23.60 14.88 21.98
N LYS A 1052 24.18 13.66 22.05
CA LYS A 1052 23.66 12.46 21.37
C LYS A 1052 22.70 11.63 22.22
N ALA A 1053 22.44 12.03 23.47
CA ALA A 1053 21.45 11.33 24.29
C ALA A 1053 20.04 11.40 23.66
N ALA A 1054 19.77 12.44 22.87
CA ALA A 1054 18.52 12.58 22.11
C ALA A 1054 18.36 11.57 20.96
N GLU A 1055 19.44 10.86 20.59
CA GLU A 1055 19.42 9.84 19.53
C GLU A 1055 19.00 8.46 20.04
N ILE A 1056 18.91 8.27 21.36
CA ILE A 1056 18.42 7.03 21.97
C ILE A 1056 16.97 6.80 21.56
N ASP A 1057 16.68 5.59 21.09
CA ASP A 1057 15.38 5.15 20.57
C ASP A 1057 14.91 5.90 19.30
N VAL A 1058 15.78 6.72 18.70
CA VAL A 1058 15.55 7.42 17.41
C VAL A 1058 16.48 6.89 16.32
N SER A 1059 17.78 6.85 16.59
CA SER A 1059 18.80 6.34 15.66
C SER A 1059 19.83 5.44 16.34
N GLN A 1060 19.87 5.41 17.67
CA GLN A 1060 20.66 4.50 18.51
C GLN A 1060 19.72 3.67 19.36
N TYR A 1061 19.86 2.35 19.35
CA TYR A 1061 18.94 1.43 20.01
C TYR A 1061 19.71 0.57 21.01
N LEU A 1062 19.28 0.57 22.26
CA LEU A 1062 19.96 -0.11 23.37
C LEU A 1062 19.33 -1.47 23.62
N LEU A 1063 20.16 -2.46 23.95
CA LEU A 1063 19.66 -3.75 24.39
C LEU A 1063 19.11 -3.59 25.81
N ARG A 1064 17.82 -3.85 25.99
CA ARG A 1064 17.13 -3.78 27.28
C ARG A 1064 16.52 -5.14 27.64
N PHE A 1065 16.21 -5.33 28.92
CA PHE A 1065 15.62 -6.57 29.42
C PHE A 1065 14.12 -6.44 29.51
N TYR A 1066 13.42 -7.50 29.13
CA TYR A 1066 11.98 -7.63 29.19
C TYR A 1066 11.61 -8.91 29.93
N ALA A 1067 10.54 -8.87 30.71
CA ALA A 1067 10.04 -10.01 31.47
C ALA A 1067 8.54 -10.17 31.29
N GLU A 1068 8.09 -11.41 31.29
CA GLU A 1068 6.69 -11.79 31.31
C GLU A 1068 6.09 -11.58 32.71
N THR A 1069 4.93 -10.93 32.76
CA THR A 1069 4.13 -10.81 33.98
C THR A 1069 2.74 -11.39 33.79
N VAL A 1070 2.34 -12.24 34.74
CA VAL A 1070 0.98 -12.80 34.85
C VAL A 1070 0.08 -11.77 35.53
N VAL A 1071 -0.95 -11.30 34.84
CA VAL A 1071 -1.95 -10.39 35.40
C VAL A 1071 -2.99 -11.22 36.17
N GLY A 1072 -2.91 -11.22 37.51
CA GLY A 1072 -3.92 -11.89 38.35
C GLY A 1072 -3.39 -12.47 39.65
N GLY A 1073 -3.00 -11.61 40.60
CA GLY A 1073 -2.59 -12.06 41.93
C GLY A 1073 -2.50 -10.91 42.92
N ASN A 1074 -3.57 -10.69 43.69
CA ASN A 1074 -3.58 -9.70 44.76
C ASN A 1074 -2.63 -10.14 45.89
N THR A 1075 -1.44 -9.56 45.98
CA THR A 1075 -0.65 -9.54 47.22
C THR A 1075 -0.39 -8.10 47.61
N GLY A 1076 -1.25 -7.59 48.49
CA GLY A 1076 -0.98 -6.39 49.25
C GLY A 1076 0.30 -6.52 50.10
N THR A 1077 0.89 -5.34 50.34
CA THR A 1077 2.10 -5.01 51.10
C THR A 1077 3.42 -5.07 50.36
N GLY A 1078 3.86 -3.88 49.90
CA GLY A 1078 5.18 -3.28 50.13
C GLY A 1078 6.42 -4.06 49.69
N ASP A 1079 7.14 -3.49 48.71
CA ASP A 1079 8.55 -3.74 48.40
C ASP A 1079 8.95 -5.22 48.28
N ASP A 1080 8.57 -5.87 47.18
CA ASP A 1080 9.38 -6.86 46.43
C ASP A 1080 8.51 -7.48 45.32
N PHE A 1081 8.81 -7.18 44.06
CA PHE A 1081 8.16 -7.83 42.91
C PHE A 1081 8.68 -9.27 42.79
N ALA A 1082 7.81 -10.26 43.01
CA ALA A 1082 8.15 -11.67 42.86
C ALA A 1082 8.25 -12.02 41.36
N LEU A 1083 9.46 -12.27 40.89
CA LEU A 1083 9.75 -12.81 39.55
C LEU A 1083 9.31 -14.28 39.48
N ILE A 1084 8.48 -14.62 38.49
CA ILE A 1084 8.12 -16.01 38.19
C ILE A 1084 9.17 -16.56 37.20
N PRO A 1085 9.92 -17.63 37.54
CA PRO A 1085 10.81 -18.27 36.58
C PRO A 1085 10.01 -19.14 35.61
N VAL A 1086 10.25 -18.95 34.31
CA VAL A 1086 9.72 -19.75 33.18
C VAL A 1086 10.03 -21.23 33.41
N LEU A 1087 8.98 -22.05 33.58
CA LEU A 1087 9.10 -23.49 33.66
C LEU A 1087 8.91 -24.07 32.25
N GLY A 1088 10.01 -24.37 31.57
CA GLY A 1088 10.00 -24.98 30.25
C GLY A 1088 9.22 -26.30 30.22
N VAL A 1089 8.25 -26.37 29.32
CA VAL A 1089 7.53 -27.59 28.96
C VAL A 1089 8.43 -28.39 28.01
N MET A 1090 9.05 -29.47 28.52
CA MET A 1090 9.33 -30.69 27.76
C MET A 1090 9.95 -31.75 28.70
N ALA A 1091 9.14 -32.69 29.17
CA ALA A 1091 9.54 -34.09 29.38
C ALA A 1091 8.35 -34.94 29.83
N THR A 1092 7.89 -35.82 28.95
CA THR A 1092 7.08 -36.98 29.30
C THR A 1092 7.85 -37.88 30.27
N VAL A 1093 7.37 -38.01 31.52
CA VAL A 1093 7.84 -39.03 32.45
C VAL A 1093 6.66 -39.79 33.03
N THR A 1094 6.59 -41.06 32.65
CA THR A 1094 5.67 -42.07 33.17
C THR A 1094 5.84 -42.24 34.68
N VAL A 1095 4.71 -42.29 35.38
CA VAL A 1095 4.58 -42.54 36.81
C VAL A 1095 5.24 -43.87 37.21
N LEU A 1096 6.15 -43.84 38.18
CA LEU A 1096 6.32 -44.95 39.14
C LEU A 1096 6.71 -44.41 40.52
N ALA A 1097 5.77 -44.49 41.45
CA ALA A 1097 5.93 -44.10 42.85
C ALA A 1097 6.87 -45.06 43.60
N VAL A 1098 7.83 -44.52 44.38
CA VAL A 1098 8.19 -45.07 45.71
C VAL A 1098 8.64 -43.94 46.65
N LEU A 1099 7.89 -43.85 47.73
CA LEU A 1099 8.03 -43.01 48.91
C LEU A 1099 9.18 -43.52 49.82
N VAL A 1100 10.20 -42.70 50.12
CA VAL A 1100 10.98 -42.84 51.38
C VAL A 1100 11.37 -41.47 51.95
N ILE A 1101 10.74 -41.17 53.08
CA ILE A 1101 11.06 -40.11 54.04
C ILE A 1101 12.31 -40.51 54.85
N CYS A 1102 13.32 -39.64 54.95
CA CYS A 1102 13.96 -39.17 56.22
C CYS A 1102 15.41 -38.68 56.06
N LYS A 1103 15.64 -37.44 56.54
CA LYS A 1103 16.70 -37.01 57.50
C LYS A 1103 18.17 -37.35 57.14
N ARG A 1104 19.15 -36.43 57.20
CA ARG A 1104 19.39 -35.35 58.17
C ARG A 1104 20.74 -34.67 57.82
N LYS A 1105 20.80 -33.37 58.16
CA LYS A 1105 21.93 -32.62 58.76
C LYS A 1105 23.14 -32.19 57.92
N HIS A 1106 23.25 -30.85 57.89
CA HIS A 1106 24.45 -30.01 58.05
C HIS A 1106 25.62 -30.23 57.08
N PHE A 1107 25.88 -29.25 56.21
CA PHE A 1107 26.76 -28.13 56.57
C PHE A 1107 26.36 -26.88 55.78
#